data_AF-A0A6Q2YNS2-F1
#
_entry.id   AF-A0A6Q2YNS2-F1
#
_cell.length_a   1.000
_cell.length_b   1.000
_cell.length_c   1.000
_cell.angle_alpha   90.00
_cell.angle_beta   90.00
_cell.angle_gamma   90.00
#
_symmetry.space_group_name_H-M   'P 1'
#
loop_
_entity.id
_entity.type
_entity.pdbx_description
1 polymer ?
#
loop_
_entity_poly.entity_id
_entity_poly.type
_entity_poly.pdbx_seq_one_letter_code
_entity_poly.pdbx_strand_id
1 'polypeptide(L)'
;MGYITLPRRLFLWCMALIYMFAFFSLYLQIPGLYGNDGLLPARWQLRYSGKAFLEQLLSTPTLLWLGPHLGLDTQTAMELLCLLGAALSLAATLLESLRDSLVFLFLWVLYLSLCQVGQVFLYFQWDSLLLETGFLCVLIAPLTTVPGWRAGRVHDPVTFWLARWLLFRLMFASGVVKLTSRCPTWWGLTALTYHYETQCIPTPLAWFAHQLPVWLHKLSVVATFVIEIAVPFLFFSPLRRLRLGAFYMQVLLQVLIILSGNYNFFNLLTLTLCLSLLDDQYTRSGNMFSELLRFLVELAVWTLIGYGTVTCFDLQIDWDKGTVSSRTAFTFHQFNQFLKTVTFPAVWLGVLSLTWELVTAMFRCACVQGFFRRFLGTVQWTVFGAAAVSMFAISLVPFTYIEYDSNASLWPGLRQGYDAVGRYQLVNSYGLFRRMTGVGGRPEVVIEGSMDRVTWTEIEFMYKPGNLSATPAVITPHQPRLDWQMWFAALGVHSHSPWFTSLMHRLLQGKTEVIELIQSDMSKYPFHQQPPMYLRAHRYKYWFTEKLRWWRRVYVEEFYPTVHLGDAFLESMLSHHGLKEKSSPRRLSETALVQLVRWVRAQVNGLSAPLLLWSLLFCSASICLLRGLQFEVTLKTKPSEPTTLPHPQEDKQTMSVEEVDEEEEVEDDAGKKTGGFKDDYENVEDVTDEDG
;
A
#
# COMPACT_ATOMS: atom_id res chain seq x y z
N MET A 1 22.72 8.81 3.39
CA MET A 1 22.43 7.51 4.03
C MET A 1 23.36 6.42 3.51
N GLY A 2 23.37 5.24 4.16
CA GLY A 2 24.04 4.04 3.65
C GLY A 2 23.45 3.54 2.32
N TYR A 3 23.96 2.41 1.82
CA TYR A 3 23.32 1.71 0.69
C TYR A 3 21.93 1.19 1.12
N ILE A 4 21.03 0.91 0.18
CA ILE A 4 19.63 0.52 0.48
C ILE A 4 19.20 -0.73 -0.30
N THR A 5 20.14 -1.59 -0.62
CA THR A 5 19.94 -2.77 -1.47
C THR A 5 18.99 -3.77 -0.82
N LEU A 6 19.21 -4.12 0.45
CA LEU A 6 18.36 -5.09 1.15
C LEU A 6 16.98 -4.48 1.50
N PRO A 7 16.88 -3.28 2.11
CA PRO A 7 15.59 -2.65 2.38
C PRO A 7 14.72 -2.50 1.13
N ARG A 8 15.30 -2.09 0.00
CA ARG A 8 14.57 -1.99 -1.27
C ARG A 8 14.06 -3.34 -1.76
N ARG A 9 14.91 -4.38 -1.74
CA ARG A 9 14.51 -5.73 -2.18
C ARG A 9 13.35 -6.27 -1.35
N LEU A 10 13.40 -6.07 -0.03
CA LEU A 10 12.32 -6.43 0.88
C LEU A 10 11.07 -5.60 0.62
N PHE A 11 11.20 -4.27 0.41
CA PHE A 11 10.10 -3.38 0.07
C PHE A 11 9.33 -3.86 -1.16
N LEU A 12 10.03 -4.14 -2.27
CA LEU A 12 9.40 -4.62 -3.50
C LEU A 12 8.76 -6.00 -3.32
N TRP A 13 9.38 -6.89 -2.54
CA TRP A 13 8.79 -8.20 -2.24
C TRP A 13 7.50 -8.08 -1.42
N CYS A 14 7.50 -7.25 -0.36
CA CYS A 14 6.31 -6.98 0.44
C CYS A 14 5.20 -6.34 -0.41
N MET A 15 5.54 -5.42 -1.32
CA MET A 15 4.57 -4.81 -2.22
C MET A 15 3.95 -5.82 -3.20
N ALA A 16 4.74 -6.75 -3.75
CA ALA A 16 4.20 -7.84 -4.56
C ALA A 16 3.21 -8.70 -3.77
N LEU A 17 3.53 -9.04 -2.52
CA LEU A 17 2.64 -9.80 -1.65
C LEU A 17 1.34 -9.02 -1.32
N ILE A 18 1.43 -7.72 -1.06
CA ILE A 18 0.26 -6.87 -0.79
C ILE A 18 -0.66 -6.77 -2.02
N TYR A 19 -0.10 -6.61 -3.22
CA TYR A 19 -0.88 -6.64 -4.45
C TYR A 19 -1.62 -7.97 -4.62
N MET A 20 -0.95 -9.09 -4.35
CA MET A 20 -1.57 -10.41 -4.38
C MET A 20 -2.79 -10.46 -3.45
N PHE A 21 -2.65 -10.01 -2.19
CA PHE A 21 -3.77 -9.95 -1.25
C PHE A 21 -4.90 -9.03 -1.72
N ALA A 22 -4.57 -7.84 -2.23
CA ALA A 22 -5.56 -6.88 -2.69
C ALA A 22 -6.38 -7.40 -3.88
N PHE A 23 -5.72 -8.01 -4.88
CA PHE A 23 -6.40 -8.57 -6.06
C PHE A 23 -7.26 -9.79 -5.72
N PHE A 24 -6.74 -10.77 -4.98
CA PHE A 24 -7.53 -11.95 -4.61
C PHE A 24 -8.68 -11.60 -3.66
N SER A 25 -8.45 -10.71 -2.69
CA SER A 25 -9.51 -10.22 -1.80
C SER A 25 -10.65 -9.55 -2.57
N LEU A 26 -10.33 -8.78 -3.61
CA LEU A 26 -11.33 -8.14 -4.47
C LEU A 26 -12.00 -9.15 -5.40
N TYR A 27 -11.23 -10.05 -6.03
CA TYR A 27 -11.71 -11.05 -6.98
C TYR A 27 -12.90 -11.84 -6.45
N LEU A 28 -12.83 -12.31 -5.19
CA LEU A 28 -13.90 -13.09 -4.57
C LEU A 28 -15.19 -12.28 -4.36
N GLN A 29 -15.10 -10.96 -4.23
CA GLN A 29 -16.26 -10.10 -3.97
C GLN A 29 -16.86 -9.48 -5.24
N ILE A 30 -16.21 -9.59 -6.41
CA ILE A 30 -16.67 -8.96 -7.66
C ILE A 30 -18.11 -9.36 -8.03
N PRO A 31 -18.51 -10.64 -8.03
CA PRO A 31 -19.85 -11.04 -8.47
C PRO A 31 -20.94 -10.34 -7.66
N GLY A 32 -20.84 -10.36 -6.33
CA GLY A 32 -21.82 -9.72 -5.46
C GLY A 32 -21.75 -8.20 -5.44
N LEU A 33 -20.56 -7.59 -5.55
CA LEU A 33 -20.43 -6.13 -5.47
C LEU A 33 -20.74 -5.44 -6.80
N TYR A 34 -20.16 -5.95 -7.89
CA TYR A 34 -20.09 -5.27 -9.19
C TYR A 34 -20.60 -6.09 -10.37
N GLY A 35 -20.95 -7.36 -10.14
CA GLY A 35 -21.51 -8.24 -11.17
C GLY A 35 -22.84 -7.75 -11.72
N ASN A 36 -23.36 -8.43 -12.74
CA ASN A 36 -24.61 -8.03 -13.38
C ASN A 36 -25.80 -8.04 -12.41
N ASP A 37 -25.81 -9.01 -11.49
CA ASP A 37 -26.79 -9.17 -10.41
C ASP A 37 -26.30 -8.63 -9.05
N GLY A 38 -25.14 -7.98 -9.03
CA GLY A 38 -24.54 -7.43 -7.82
C GLY A 38 -25.25 -6.19 -7.25
N LEU A 39 -24.70 -5.69 -6.15
CA LEU A 39 -25.18 -4.49 -5.43
C LEU A 39 -25.09 -3.24 -6.28
N LEU A 40 -23.93 -2.99 -6.88
CA LEU A 40 -23.64 -1.82 -7.69
C LEU A 40 -22.91 -2.24 -8.97
N PRO A 41 -23.64 -2.78 -9.97
CA PRO A 41 -23.06 -3.24 -11.22
C PRO A 41 -22.09 -2.22 -11.85
N ALA A 42 -20.84 -2.63 -12.07
CA ALA A 42 -19.81 -1.73 -12.60
C ALA A 42 -20.13 -1.20 -14.01
N ARG A 43 -20.96 -1.94 -14.77
CA ARG A 43 -21.48 -1.52 -16.08
C ARG A 43 -22.22 -0.18 -16.05
N TRP A 44 -22.75 0.23 -14.90
CA TRP A 44 -23.43 1.52 -14.76
C TRP A 44 -22.48 2.72 -14.82
N GLN A 45 -21.20 2.52 -14.49
CA GLN A 45 -20.15 3.55 -14.59
C GLN A 45 -19.56 3.62 -16.01
N LEU A 46 -19.50 2.49 -16.71
CA LEU A 46 -18.98 2.40 -18.07
C LEU A 46 -20.08 2.69 -19.11
N ARG A 47 -20.41 3.97 -19.28
CA ARG A 47 -21.30 4.40 -20.37
C ARG A 47 -20.51 4.56 -21.67
N TYR A 48 -20.62 3.60 -22.57
CA TYR A 48 -20.02 3.66 -23.90
C TYR A 48 -20.71 4.75 -24.73
N SER A 49 -20.14 5.96 -24.76
CA SER A 49 -20.75 7.14 -25.38
C SER A 49 -20.33 7.35 -26.84
N GLY A 50 -19.84 6.32 -27.53
CA GLY A 50 -19.35 6.42 -28.92
C GLY A 50 -18.09 7.29 -29.12
N LYS A 51 -17.53 7.86 -28.04
CA LYS A 51 -16.28 8.62 -28.07
C LYS A 51 -15.09 7.76 -28.48
N ALA A 52 -14.07 8.37 -29.06
CA ALA A 52 -12.83 7.67 -29.39
C ALA A 52 -12.19 7.05 -28.13
N PHE A 53 -11.58 5.87 -28.28
CA PHE A 53 -10.99 5.10 -27.17
C PHE A 53 -10.02 5.93 -26.32
N LEU A 54 -9.17 6.74 -26.97
CA LEU A 54 -8.19 7.58 -26.26
C LEU A 54 -8.86 8.65 -25.39
N GLU A 55 -9.96 9.25 -25.86
CA GLU A 55 -10.71 10.25 -25.09
C GLU A 55 -11.41 9.60 -23.88
N GLN A 56 -11.93 8.37 -24.04
CA GLN A 56 -12.49 7.59 -22.93
C GLN A 56 -11.41 7.23 -21.91
N LEU A 57 -10.21 6.85 -22.35
CA LEU A 57 -9.09 6.52 -21.47
C LEU A 57 -8.55 7.74 -20.71
N LEU A 58 -8.48 8.91 -21.37
CA LEU A 58 -8.06 10.16 -20.73
C LEU A 58 -9.09 10.69 -19.72
N SER A 59 -10.37 10.47 -19.98
CA SER A 59 -11.45 10.88 -19.06
C SER A 59 -11.59 9.94 -17.87
N THR A 60 -11.55 8.63 -18.10
CA THR A 60 -11.59 7.60 -17.06
C THR A 60 -10.50 6.56 -17.35
N PRO A 61 -9.34 6.62 -16.67
CA PRO A 61 -8.19 5.76 -16.96
C PRO A 61 -8.42 4.33 -16.47
N THR A 62 -9.13 3.53 -17.28
CA THR A 62 -9.41 2.12 -17.00
C THR A 62 -9.22 1.24 -18.23
N LEU A 63 -8.60 0.08 -18.03
CA LEU A 63 -8.48 -0.96 -19.05
C LEU A 63 -9.81 -1.67 -19.36
N LEU A 64 -10.86 -1.44 -18.56
CA LEU A 64 -12.17 -2.07 -18.78
C LEU A 64 -12.83 -1.62 -20.09
N TRP A 65 -12.41 -0.49 -20.66
CA TRP A 65 -12.83 -0.08 -22.01
C TRP A 65 -12.42 -1.08 -23.10
N LEU A 66 -11.37 -1.89 -22.87
CA LEU A 66 -10.95 -2.95 -23.79
C LEU A 66 -11.81 -4.21 -23.69
N GLY A 67 -12.58 -4.37 -22.62
CA GLY A 67 -13.41 -5.56 -22.38
C GLY A 67 -14.30 -5.93 -23.57
N PRO A 68 -15.11 -4.99 -24.11
CA PRO A 68 -15.94 -5.27 -25.27
C PRO A 68 -15.18 -5.64 -26.54
N HIS A 69 -14.00 -5.08 -26.76
CA HIS A 69 -13.15 -5.43 -27.91
C HIS A 69 -12.66 -6.89 -27.82
N LEU A 70 -12.54 -7.41 -26.59
CA LEU A 70 -12.20 -8.80 -26.29
C LEU A 70 -13.43 -9.71 -26.17
N GLY A 71 -14.65 -9.19 -26.41
CA GLY A 71 -15.90 -9.94 -26.26
C GLY A 71 -16.28 -10.23 -24.80
N LEU A 72 -15.66 -9.54 -23.84
CA LEU A 72 -15.91 -9.71 -22.40
C LEU A 72 -17.03 -8.79 -21.93
N ASP A 73 -17.88 -9.28 -21.04
CA ASP A 73 -18.75 -8.43 -20.25
C ASP A 73 -17.95 -7.73 -19.13
N THR A 74 -18.53 -6.69 -18.52
CA THR A 74 -17.82 -5.89 -17.51
C THR A 74 -17.40 -6.73 -16.30
N GLN A 75 -18.23 -7.69 -15.87
CA GLN A 75 -17.90 -8.57 -14.75
C GLN A 75 -16.69 -9.45 -15.09
N THR A 76 -16.73 -10.21 -16.19
CA THR A 76 -15.62 -11.10 -16.59
C THR A 76 -14.35 -10.29 -16.87
N ALA A 77 -14.47 -9.07 -17.42
CA ALA A 77 -13.33 -8.18 -17.60
C ALA A 77 -12.68 -7.78 -16.25
N MET A 78 -13.47 -7.39 -15.25
CA MET A 78 -12.92 -7.08 -13.91
C MET A 78 -12.29 -8.30 -13.24
N GLU A 79 -12.91 -9.47 -13.39
CA GLU A 79 -12.36 -10.74 -12.91
C GLU A 79 -11.02 -11.06 -13.56
N LEU A 80 -10.92 -10.91 -14.89
CA LEU A 80 -9.70 -11.11 -15.64
C LEU A 80 -8.59 -10.14 -15.18
N LEU A 81 -8.88 -8.85 -15.00
CA LEU A 81 -7.90 -7.89 -14.48
C LEU A 81 -7.39 -8.30 -13.09
N CYS A 82 -8.28 -8.80 -12.21
CA CYS A 82 -7.87 -9.29 -10.91
C CYS A 82 -7.01 -10.55 -10.99
N LEU A 83 -7.37 -11.52 -11.85
CA LEU A 83 -6.61 -12.75 -12.03
C LEU A 83 -5.22 -12.47 -12.63
N LEU A 84 -5.13 -11.56 -13.62
CA LEU A 84 -3.85 -11.12 -14.18
C LEU A 84 -2.98 -10.43 -13.13
N GLY A 85 -3.56 -9.53 -12.34
CA GLY A 85 -2.86 -8.84 -11.27
C GLY A 85 -2.40 -9.78 -10.17
N ALA A 86 -3.25 -10.73 -9.78
CA ALA A 86 -2.96 -11.77 -8.80
C ALA A 86 -1.85 -12.73 -9.27
N ALA A 87 -1.91 -13.20 -10.52
CA ALA A 87 -0.90 -14.07 -11.10
C ALA A 87 0.46 -13.37 -11.20
N LEU A 88 0.48 -12.12 -11.69
CA LEU A 88 1.71 -11.35 -11.83
C LEU A 88 2.34 -11.00 -10.49
N SER A 89 1.53 -10.62 -9.49
CA SER A 89 2.00 -10.32 -8.14
C SER A 89 2.49 -11.56 -7.40
N LEU A 90 1.83 -12.71 -7.56
CA LEU A 90 2.32 -14.00 -7.07
C LEU A 90 3.64 -14.37 -7.74
N ALA A 91 3.76 -14.21 -9.06
CA ALA A 91 4.99 -14.47 -9.78
C ALA A 91 6.15 -13.56 -9.31
N ALA A 92 5.89 -12.26 -9.11
CA ALA A 92 6.87 -11.31 -8.55
C ALA A 92 7.25 -11.61 -7.09
N THR A 93 6.35 -12.20 -6.32
CA THR A 93 6.64 -12.68 -4.95
C THR A 93 7.65 -13.84 -5.01
N LEU A 94 7.42 -14.81 -5.90
CA LEU A 94 8.23 -16.02 -6.03
C LEU A 94 9.57 -15.79 -6.76
N LEU A 95 9.61 -14.91 -7.76
CA LEU A 95 10.74 -14.69 -8.65
C LEU A 95 11.29 -13.27 -8.49
N GLU A 96 12.55 -13.13 -8.06
CA GLU A 96 13.20 -11.82 -7.95
C GLU A 96 13.33 -11.10 -9.31
N SER A 97 13.48 -11.87 -10.41
CA SER A 97 13.58 -11.32 -11.76
C SER A 97 12.34 -10.57 -12.24
N LEU A 98 11.17 -10.87 -11.66
CA LEU A 98 9.91 -10.21 -12.00
C LEU A 98 9.61 -8.99 -11.11
N ARG A 99 10.50 -8.64 -10.17
CA ARG A 99 10.36 -7.42 -9.34
C ARG A 99 10.91 -6.20 -10.09
N ASP A 100 10.39 -6.00 -11.29
CA ASP A 100 10.80 -4.96 -12.24
C ASP A 100 9.82 -3.77 -12.24
N SER A 101 10.32 -2.58 -12.58
CA SER A 101 9.52 -1.36 -12.74
C SER A 101 8.31 -1.54 -13.66
N LEU A 102 8.45 -2.24 -14.80
CA LEU A 102 7.35 -2.49 -15.74
C LEU A 102 6.29 -3.43 -15.16
N VAL A 103 6.70 -4.40 -14.36
CA VAL A 103 5.78 -5.32 -13.66
C VAL A 103 4.95 -4.54 -12.65
N PHE A 104 5.58 -3.68 -11.84
CA PHE A 104 4.85 -2.82 -10.91
C PHE A 104 3.97 -1.79 -11.63
N LEU A 105 4.39 -1.27 -12.78
CA LEU A 105 3.56 -0.39 -13.59
C LEU A 105 2.31 -1.11 -14.06
N PHE A 106 2.43 -2.35 -14.55
CA PHE A 106 1.28 -3.13 -14.97
C PHE A 106 0.36 -3.46 -13.79
N LEU A 107 0.89 -3.90 -12.64
CA LEU A 107 0.10 -4.10 -11.41
C LEU A 107 -0.66 -2.84 -11.00
N TRP A 108 0.01 -1.68 -11.07
CA TRP A 108 -0.59 -0.39 -10.74
C TRP A 108 -1.72 -0.02 -11.72
N VAL A 109 -1.51 -0.15 -13.03
CA VAL A 109 -2.54 0.13 -14.05
C VAL A 109 -3.75 -0.81 -13.89
N LEU A 110 -3.52 -2.10 -13.64
CA LEU A 110 -4.60 -3.07 -13.39
C LEU A 110 -5.44 -2.66 -12.17
N TYR A 111 -4.79 -2.28 -11.07
CA TYR A 111 -5.49 -1.89 -9.85
C TYR A 111 -6.21 -0.54 -10.00
N LEU A 112 -5.57 0.45 -10.63
CA LEU A 112 -6.18 1.74 -10.96
C LEU A 112 -7.45 1.56 -11.78
N SER A 113 -7.41 0.66 -12.79
CA SER A 113 -8.54 0.37 -13.66
C SER A 113 -9.77 -0.11 -12.89
N LEU A 114 -9.56 -0.88 -11.81
CA LEU A 114 -10.62 -1.37 -10.92
C LEU A 114 -11.12 -0.25 -10.01
N CYS A 115 -10.22 0.55 -9.42
CA CYS A 115 -10.57 1.68 -8.56
C CYS A 115 -11.42 2.73 -9.29
N GLN A 116 -11.19 3.00 -10.58
CA GLN A 116 -11.97 3.98 -11.35
C GLN A 116 -13.47 3.62 -11.45
N VAL A 117 -13.81 2.33 -11.47
CA VAL A 117 -15.20 1.87 -11.60
C VAL A 117 -15.79 1.32 -10.30
N GLY A 118 -14.97 1.22 -9.25
CA GLY A 118 -15.28 0.50 -8.02
C GLY A 118 -16.13 1.27 -7.00
N GLN A 119 -16.56 2.50 -7.32
CA GLN A 119 -17.53 3.28 -6.53
C GLN A 119 -17.18 3.32 -5.03
N VAL A 120 -18.20 3.29 -4.15
CA VAL A 120 -18.03 3.33 -2.68
C VAL A 120 -17.21 2.16 -2.13
N PHE A 121 -17.21 1.02 -2.82
CA PHE A 121 -16.54 -0.19 -2.34
C PHE A 121 -15.04 -0.21 -2.64
N LEU A 122 -14.48 0.70 -3.47
CA LEU A 122 -13.04 0.86 -3.71
C LEU A 122 -12.52 2.28 -3.40
N TYR A 123 -13.32 3.07 -2.67
CA TYR A 123 -12.96 4.44 -2.25
C TYR A 123 -12.50 4.51 -0.80
N PHE A 124 -11.66 3.55 -0.39
CA PHE A 124 -11.11 3.53 0.96
C PHE A 124 -9.65 3.99 0.98
N GLN A 125 -9.20 4.52 2.13
CA GLN A 125 -7.85 5.09 2.25
C GLN A 125 -6.71 4.08 1.98
N TRP A 126 -6.93 2.78 2.22
CA TRP A 126 -5.94 1.76 1.90
C TRP A 126 -5.85 1.47 0.39
N ASP A 127 -6.94 1.60 -0.36
CA ASP A 127 -6.92 1.44 -1.81
C ASP A 127 -6.14 2.62 -2.44
N SER A 128 -6.36 3.86 -1.93
CA SER A 128 -5.58 5.04 -2.30
C SER A 128 -4.10 4.93 -1.90
N LEU A 129 -3.80 4.43 -0.71
CA LEU A 129 -2.41 4.20 -0.27
C LEU A 129 -1.70 3.15 -1.12
N LEU A 130 -2.41 2.10 -1.55
CA LEU A 130 -1.87 1.09 -2.45
C LEU A 130 -1.56 1.67 -3.83
N LEU A 131 -2.42 2.54 -4.37
CA LEU A 131 -2.16 3.23 -5.65
C LEU A 131 -0.95 4.15 -5.56
N GLU A 132 -0.86 4.97 -4.51
CA GLU A 132 0.27 5.88 -4.33
C GLU A 132 1.58 5.12 -4.09
N THR A 133 1.59 4.14 -3.18
CA THR A 133 2.78 3.31 -2.91
C THR A 133 3.16 2.45 -4.13
N GLY A 134 2.16 1.94 -4.85
CA GLY A 134 2.33 1.16 -6.07
C GLY A 134 2.98 1.94 -7.20
N PHE A 135 2.59 3.20 -7.38
CA PHE A 135 3.26 4.10 -8.34
C PHE A 135 4.72 4.36 -7.92
N LEU A 136 4.98 4.55 -6.62
CA LEU A 136 6.36 4.66 -6.13
C LEU A 136 7.20 3.41 -6.41
N CYS A 137 6.61 2.20 -6.39
CA CYS A 137 7.32 0.98 -6.80
C CYS A 137 7.82 1.04 -8.24
N VAL A 138 7.10 1.70 -9.15
CA VAL A 138 7.54 1.90 -10.54
C VAL A 138 8.87 2.68 -10.58
N LEU A 139 9.02 3.67 -9.70
CA LEU A 139 10.23 4.48 -9.60
C LEU A 139 11.36 3.78 -8.81
N ILE A 140 11.01 2.95 -7.84
CA ILE A 140 11.96 2.28 -6.93
C ILE A 140 12.52 0.98 -7.54
N ALA A 141 11.71 0.25 -8.29
CA ALA A 141 12.09 -1.04 -8.85
C ALA A 141 13.14 -0.89 -9.96
N PRO A 142 14.09 -1.83 -10.05
CA PRO A 142 15.07 -1.83 -11.14
C PRO A 142 14.39 -2.05 -12.49
N LEU A 143 14.94 -1.43 -13.53
CA LEU A 143 14.54 -1.67 -14.91
C LEU A 143 15.52 -2.64 -15.56
N THR A 144 15.13 -3.91 -15.61
CA THR A 144 15.97 -5.07 -15.94
C THR A 144 15.94 -5.45 -17.42
N THR A 145 14.99 -4.91 -18.18
CA THR A 145 14.75 -5.19 -19.60
C THR A 145 15.77 -4.54 -20.55
N VAL A 146 16.49 -3.50 -20.10
CA VAL A 146 17.52 -2.84 -20.91
C VAL A 146 18.91 -3.28 -20.48
N PRO A 147 19.67 -4.00 -21.33
CA PRO A 147 21.07 -4.35 -21.08
C PRO A 147 21.91 -3.09 -20.81
N GLY A 148 22.70 -3.08 -19.74
CA GLY A 148 23.52 -1.93 -19.33
C GLY A 148 22.89 -1.00 -18.27
N TRP A 149 21.55 -0.97 -18.14
CA TRP A 149 20.87 -0.17 -17.09
C TRP A 149 21.09 -0.70 -15.67
N ARG A 150 21.57 -1.95 -15.53
CA ARG A 150 21.98 -2.55 -14.25
C ARG A 150 23.21 -1.88 -13.63
N ALA A 151 24.04 -1.18 -14.42
CA ALA A 151 25.34 -0.65 -14.01
C ALA A 151 25.27 0.70 -13.25
N GLY A 152 24.12 1.38 -13.25
CA GLY A 152 23.95 2.73 -12.68
C GLY A 152 22.84 2.83 -11.64
N ARG A 153 23.00 2.20 -10.47
CA ARG A 153 22.00 2.24 -9.38
C ARG A 153 22.16 3.41 -8.41
N VAL A 154 22.72 4.51 -8.91
CA VAL A 154 23.15 5.63 -8.06
C VAL A 154 21.97 6.49 -7.60
N HIS A 155 20.84 6.44 -8.31
CA HIS A 155 19.61 7.18 -8.02
C HIS A 155 18.69 6.49 -6.99
N ASP A 156 18.98 5.25 -6.59
CA ASP A 156 18.15 4.47 -5.64
C ASP A 156 17.77 5.26 -4.37
N PRO A 157 18.69 6.00 -3.70
CA PRO A 157 18.35 6.73 -2.48
C PRO A 157 17.29 7.83 -2.71
N VAL A 158 17.28 8.44 -3.89
CA VAL A 158 16.35 9.52 -4.27
C VAL A 158 14.93 8.98 -4.42
N THR A 159 14.76 7.86 -5.11
CA THR A 159 13.43 7.26 -5.31
C THR A 159 12.89 6.64 -4.03
N PHE A 160 13.75 6.01 -3.23
CA PHE A 160 13.36 5.44 -1.93
C PHE A 160 13.04 6.52 -0.88
N TRP A 161 13.60 7.72 -1.01
CA TRP A 161 13.22 8.87 -0.19
C TRP A 161 11.74 9.23 -0.36
N LEU A 162 11.13 9.04 -1.54
CA LEU A 162 9.70 9.28 -1.75
C LEU A 162 8.82 8.38 -0.88
N ALA A 163 9.21 7.12 -0.69
CA ALA A 163 8.50 6.20 0.21
C ALA A 163 8.59 6.67 1.66
N ARG A 164 9.73 7.23 2.07
CA ARG A 164 9.91 7.86 3.38
C ARG A 164 9.05 9.11 3.54
N TRP A 165 8.98 9.95 2.52
CA TRP A 165 8.11 11.13 2.51
C TRP A 165 6.63 10.75 2.60
N LEU A 166 6.20 9.71 1.88
CA LEU A 166 4.85 9.16 2.00
C LEU A 166 4.57 8.64 3.42
N LEU A 167 5.49 7.88 4.03
CA LEU A 167 5.36 7.43 5.42
C LEU A 167 5.22 8.61 6.39
N PHE A 168 6.04 9.65 6.22
CA PHE A 168 5.95 10.88 7.02
C PHE A 168 4.55 11.50 6.91
N ARG A 169 4.06 11.74 5.68
CA ARG A 169 2.73 12.31 5.45
C ARG A 169 1.64 11.45 6.07
N LEU A 170 1.70 10.13 5.88
CA LEU A 170 0.73 9.19 6.40
C LEU A 170 0.63 9.26 7.93
N MET A 171 1.76 9.14 8.62
CA MET A 171 1.79 9.12 10.09
C MET A 171 1.45 10.49 10.68
N PHE A 172 2.10 11.54 10.18
CA PHE A 172 1.90 12.91 10.66
C PHE A 172 0.47 13.38 10.45
N ALA A 173 -0.09 13.20 9.25
CA ALA A 173 -1.48 13.57 9.00
C ALA A 173 -2.45 12.76 9.87
N SER A 174 -2.22 11.46 10.03
CA SER A 174 -3.07 10.59 10.87
C SER A 174 -3.09 11.02 12.34
N GLY A 175 -1.97 11.50 12.89
CA GLY A 175 -1.92 12.03 14.26
C GLY A 175 -2.56 13.41 14.37
N VAL A 176 -2.22 14.33 13.47
CA VAL A 176 -2.69 15.71 13.52
C VAL A 176 -4.22 15.80 13.35
N VAL A 177 -4.81 15.01 12.44
CA VAL A 177 -6.26 15.09 12.22
C VAL A 177 -7.07 14.73 13.47
N LYS A 178 -6.55 13.85 14.35
CA LYS A 178 -7.22 13.45 15.59
C LYS A 178 -7.43 14.66 16.51
N LEU A 179 -6.42 15.54 16.62
CA LEU A 179 -6.51 16.76 17.42
C LEU A 179 -7.26 17.88 16.68
N THR A 180 -7.05 18.07 15.37
CA THR A 180 -7.79 19.11 14.60
C THR A 180 -9.28 18.82 14.48
N SER A 181 -9.70 17.57 14.68
CA SER A 181 -11.12 17.17 14.68
C SER A 181 -11.97 17.80 15.79
N ARG A 182 -11.31 18.32 16.84
CA ARG A 182 -11.91 18.75 18.12
C ARG A 182 -12.73 17.67 18.84
N CYS A 183 -12.42 16.39 18.57
CA CYS A 183 -13.10 15.28 19.22
C CYS A 183 -12.80 15.26 20.73
N PRO A 184 -13.82 15.33 21.61
CA PRO A 184 -13.60 15.37 23.05
C PRO A 184 -12.82 14.17 23.60
N THR A 185 -12.97 12.98 23.02
CA THR A 185 -12.27 11.78 23.49
C THR A 185 -10.78 11.79 23.14
N TRP A 186 -10.39 12.36 21.99
CA TRP A 186 -8.97 12.54 21.64
C TRP A 186 -8.31 13.59 22.56
N TRP A 187 -8.98 14.71 22.80
CA TRP A 187 -8.50 15.77 23.70
C TRP A 187 -8.51 15.34 25.18
N GLY A 188 -9.48 14.53 25.59
CA GLY A 188 -9.58 13.96 26.93
C GLY A 188 -8.70 12.72 27.18
N LEU A 189 -7.92 12.29 26.17
CA LEU A 189 -7.09 11.08 26.19
C LEU A 189 -7.86 9.77 26.42
N THR A 190 -9.19 9.76 26.26
CA THR A 190 -10.03 8.58 26.46
C THR A 190 -10.38 7.84 25.17
N ALA A 191 -9.88 8.27 24.01
CA ALA A 191 -10.22 7.68 22.73
C ALA A 191 -10.06 6.14 22.70
N LEU A 192 -8.95 5.60 23.22
CA LEU A 192 -8.70 4.17 23.22
C LEU A 192 -9.58 3.36 24.20
N THR A 193 -10.31 4.01 25.11
CA THR A 193 -11.32 3.29 25.92
C THR A 193 -12.52 2.86 25.06
N TYR A 194 -12.74 3.51 23.92
CA TYR A 194 -13.83 3.18 23.00
C TYR A 194 -13.34 2.45 21.75
N HIS A 195 -12.15 2.82 21.25
CA HIS A 195 -11.64 2.39 19.95
C HIS A 195 -11.67 0.87 19.72
N TYR A 196 -11.24 0.08 20.71
CA TYR A 196 -11.16 -1.37 20.58
C TYR A 196 -12.52 -2.03 20.30
N GLU A 197 -13.59 -1.47 20.83
CA GLU A 197 -14.96 -1.95 20.64
C GLU A 197 -15.59 -1.37 19.35
N THR A 198 -15.33 -0.09 19.07
CA THR A 198 -16.04 0.66 18.03
C THR A 198 -15.39 0.60 16.64
N GLN A 199 -14.15 0.12 16.53
CA GLN A 199 -13.44 -0.10 15.26
C GLN A 199 -14.16 -1.09 14.34
N CYS A 200 -14.10 -0.91 13.01
CA CYS A 200 -14.93 -1.66 12.05
C CYS A 200 -15.02 -3.19 12.30
N ILE A 201 -13.90 -3.91 12.35
CA ILE A 201 -13.89 -5.36 12.59
C ILE A 201 -12.83 -5.67 13.66
N PRO A 202 -13.22 -5.70 14.94
CA PRO A 202 -12.28 -6.01 16.01
C PRO A 202 -11.82 -7.47 15.94
N THR A 203 -10.63 -7.75 16.47
CA THR A 203 -10.15 -9.11 16.72
C THR A 203 -10.48 -9.55 18.15
N PRO A 204 -10.27 -10.83 18.52
CA PRO A 204 -10.42 -11.27 19.91
C PRO A 204 -9.56 -10.47 20.90
N LEU A 205 -8.35 -10.05 20.48
CA LEU A 205 -7.46 -9.25 21.35
C LEU A 205 -8.05 -7.87 21.65
N ALA A 206 -8.89 -7.31 20.79
CA ALA A 206 -9.57 -6.06 21.04
C ALA A 206 -10.38 -6.10 22.34
N TRP A 207 -11.05 -7.22 22.60
CA TRP A 207 -11.83 -7.41 23.82
C TRP A 207 -10.91 -7.37 25.04
N PHE A 208 -9.80 -8.12 25.02
CA PHE A 208 -8.82 -8.11 26.12
C PHE A 208 -8.20 -6.73 26.32
N ALA A 209 -7.85 -6.05 25.23
CA ALA A 209 -7.33 -4.69 25.27
C ALA A 209 -8.36 -3.73 25.88
N HIS A 210 -9.65 -3.86 25.55
CA HIS A 210 -10.73 -3.04 26.09
C HIS A 210 -10.93 -3.19 27.61
N GLN A 211 -10.55 -4.34 28.19
CA GLN A 211 -10.63 -4.58 29.63
C GLN A 211 -9.45 -3.96 30.42
N LEU A 212 -8.47 -3.34 29.74
CA LEU A 212 -7.34 -2.71 30.40
C LEU A 212 -7.79 -1.49 31.22
N PRO A 213 -7.06 -1.15 32.30
CA PRO A 213 -7.44 -0.01 33.14
C PRO A 213 -7.33 1.31 32.37
N VAL A 214 -8.24 2.24 32.70
CA VAL A 214 -8.37 3.53 31.98
C VAL A 214 -7.07 4.34 31.95
N TRP A 215 -6.24 4.29 33.00
CA TRP A 215 -4.96 5.00 33.02
C TRP A 215 -4.01 4.50 31.91
N LEU A 216 -4.03 3.19 31.62
CA LEU A 216 -3.21 2.61 30.57
C LEU A 216 -3.74 3.02 29.20
N HIS A 217 -5.05 3.06 29.00
CA HIS A 217 -5.66 3.58 27.77
C HIS A 217 -5.28 5.04 27.51
N LYS A 218 -5.29 5.89 28.54
CA LYS A 218 -4.86 7.28 28.40
C LYS A 218 -3.39 7.39 28.03
N LEU A 219 -2.53 6.57 28.66
CA LEU A 219 -1.12 6.51 28.30
C LEU A 219 -0.92 6.00 26.86
N SER A 220 -1.71 5.03 26.41
CA SER A 220 -1.68 4.55 25.03
C SER A 220 -2.08 5.64 24.04
N VAL A 221 -3.05 6.51 24.36
CA VAL A 221 -3.40 7.67 23.51
C VAL A 221 -2.22 8.65 23.42
N VAL A 222 -1.55 8.93 24.54
CA VAL A 222 -0.34 9.76 24.56
C VAL A 222 0.75 9.13 23.68
N ALA A 223 1.01 7.83 23.82
CA ALA A 223 1.96 7.12 22.99
C ALA A 223 1.60 7.19 21.50
N THR A 224 0.32 7.05 21.14
CA THR A 224 -0.17 7.24 19.76
C THR A 224 0.18 8.64 19.25
N PHE A 225 -0.07 9.71 20.02
CA PHE A 225 0.29 11.06 19.60
C PHE A 225 1.80 11.26 19.44
N VAL A 226 2.62 10.72 20.34
CA VAL A 226 4.08 10.81 20.22
C VAL A 226 4.55 10.10 18.95
N ILE A 227 4.10 8.86 18.71
CA ILE A 227 4.50 8.05 17.57
C ILE A 227 3.99 8.64 16.25
N GLU A 228 2.80 9.24 16.23
CA GLU A 228 2.20 9.79 15.01
C GLU A 228 2.55 11.25 14.73
N ILE A 229 2.93 12.07 15.73
CA ILE A 229 3.18 13.51 15.54
C ILE A 229 4.65 13.87 15.73
N ALA A 230 5.29 13.44 16.82
CA ALA A 230 6.67 13.83 17.15
C ALA A 230 7.71 12.95 16.46
N VAL A 231 7.54 11.62 16.52
CA VAL A 231 8.47 10.64 15.95
C VAL A 231 8.66 10.75 14.42
N PRO A 232 7.65 11.11 13.59
CA PRO A 232 7.85 11.20 12.14
C PRO A 232 8.96 12.17 11.70
N PHE A 233 9.26 13.22 12.48
CA PHE A 233 10.39 14.11 12.18
C PHE A 233 11.73 13.39 12.22
N LEU A 234 11.85 12.34 13.04
CA LEU A 234 13.06 11.52 13.14
C LEU A 234 13.32 10.71 11.87
N PHE A 235 12.33 10.54 10.98
CA PHE A 235 12.50 9.80 9.72
C PHE A 235 13.59 10.42 8.84
N PHE A 236 13.71 11.75 8.85
CA PHE A 236 14.71 12.50 8.08
C PHE A 236 16.01 12.73 8.85
N SER A 237 16.15 12.18 10.06
CA SER A 237 17.36 12.35 10.86
C SER A 237 18.57 11.71 10.16
N PRO A 238 19.72 12.39 10.10
CA PRO A 238 20.95 11.78 9.57
C PRO A 238 21.47 10.67 10.49
N LEU A 239 21.12 10.69 11.79
CA LEU A 239 21.53 9.70 12.78
C LEU A 239 20.74 8.41 12.63
N ARG A 240 21.43 7.31 12.29
CA ARG A 240 20.83 5.99 12.08
C ARG A 240 20.04 5.50 13.29
N ARG A 241 20.58 5.67 14.51
CA ARG A 241 19.93 5.17 15.73
C ARG A 241 18.57 5.83 15.99
N LEU A 242 18.44 7.13 15.72
CA LEU A 242 17.15 7.83 15.79
C LEU A 242 16.16 7.30 14.76
N ARG A 243 16.60 7.06 13.51
CA ARG A 243 15.74 6.44 12.48
C ARG A 243 15.31 5.02 12.86
N LEU A 244 16.20 4.22 13.45
CA LEU A 244 15.88 2.88 13.92
C LEU A 244 14.90 2.89 15.10
N GLY A 245 15.09 3.79 16.07
CA GLY A 245 14.11 3.98 17.14
C GLY A 245 12.74 4.35 16.59
N ALA A 246 12.69 5.27 15.63
CA ALA A 246 11.45 5.62 14.93
C ALA A 246 10.84 4.42 14.19
N PHE A 247 11.66 3.63 13.47
CA PHE A 247 11.24 2.40 12.81
C PHE A 247 10.58 1.41 13.79
N TYR A 248 11.24 1.09 14.91
CA TYR A 248 10.69 0.15 15.89
C TYR A 248 9.40 0.66 16.53
N MET A 249 9.31 1.96 16.83
CA MET A 249 8.07 2.56 17.34
C MET A 249 6.91 2.46 16.34
N GLN A 250 7.17 2.73 15.05
CA GLN A 250 6.15 2.57 14.01
C GLN A 250 5.73 1.11 13.84
N VAL A 251 6.70 0.18 13.77
CA VAL A 251 6.42 -1.25 13.67
C VAL A 251 5.59 -1.74 14.85
N LEU A 252 5.97 -1.37 16.08
CA LEU A 252 5.24 -1.71 17.29
C LEU A 252 3.79 -1.21 17.21
N LEU A 253 3.58 0.06 16.83
CA LEU A 253 2.24 0.61 16.66
C LEU A 253 1.42 -0.19 15.64
N GLN A 254 1.97 -0.46 14.45
CA GLN A 254 1.25 -1.21 13.41
C GLN A 254 0.95 -2.65 13.82
N VAL A 255 1.86 -3.34 14.51
CA VAL A 255 1.63 -4.70 15.02
C VAL A 255 0.51 -4.71 16.06
N LEU A 256 0.50 -3.76 17.00
CA LEU A 256 -0.57 -3.65 17.99
C LEU A 256 -1.93 -3.37 17.32
N ILE A 257 -1.95 -2.57 16.25
CA ILE A 257 -3.16 -2.32 15.46
C ILE A 257 -3.63 -3.60 14.76
N ILE A 258 -2.75 -4.35 14.10
CA ILE A 258 -3.09 -5.64 13.45
C ILE A 258 -3.66 -6.64 14.47
N LEU A 259 -3.02 -6.73 15.64
CA LEU A 259 -3.42 -7.68 16.65
C LEU A 259 -4.78 -7.33 17.25
N SER A 260 -5.13 -6.05 17.35
CA SER A 260 -6.39 -5.57 17.95
C SER A 260 -7.51 -5.32 16.94
N GLY A 261 -7.24 -5.21 15.63
CA GLY A 261 -8.26 -4.90 14.64
C GLY A 261 -7.88 -5.35 13.24
N ASN A 262 -8.89 -5.69 12.43
CA ASN A 262 -8.69 -6.08 11.04
C ASN A 262 -8.74 -4.85 10.13
N TYR A 263 -7.57 -4.28 9.82
CA TYR A 263 -7.39 -3.23 8.80
C TYR A 263 -6.71 -3.80 7.57
N ASN A 264 -7.19 -4.96 7.13
CA ASN A 264 -6.93 -5.52 5.81
C ASN A 264 -5.45 -5.50 5.41
N PHE A 265 -5.06 -4.79 4.36
CA PHE A 265 -3.65 -4.66 3.95
C PHE A 265 -3.06 -3.27 4.29
N PHE A 266 -3.79 -2.41 5.01
CA PHE A 266 -3.35 -1.07 5.38
C PHE A 266 -2.13 -1.09 6.29
N ASN A 267 -2.16 -1.89 7.36
CA ASN A 267 -1.02 -1.98 8.28
C ASN A 267 0.20 -2.61 7.59
N LEU A 268 -0.03 -3.58 6.69
CA LEU A 268 1.04 -4.20 5.89
C LEU A 268 1.72 -3.17 4.97
N LEU A 269 0.94 -2.29 4.33
CA LEU A 269 1.47 -1.16 3.56
C LEU A 269 2.31 -0.24 4.44
N THR A 270 1.82 0.11 5.61
CA THR A 270 2.53 1.01 6.53
C THR A 270 3.84 0.38 7.04
N LEU A 271 3.82 -0.91 7.40
CA LEU A 271 5.03 -1.68 7.76
C LEU A 271 6.02 -1.75 6.59
N THR A 272 5.53 -1.92 5.37
CA THR A 272 6.36 -1.92 4.15
C THR A 272 7.02 -0.56 3.95
N LEU A 273 6.27 0.54 4.10
CA LEU A 273 6.80 1.89 4.05
C LEU A 273 7.85 2.16 5.15
N CYS A 274 7.74 1.54 6.33
CA CYS A 274 8.75 1.65 7.39
C CYS A 274 10.12 1.13 6.96
N LEU A 275 10.21 0.22 5.98
CA LEU A 275 11.50 -0.23 5.43
C LEU A 275 12.32 0.92 4.82
N SER A 276 11.67 2.04 4.46
CA SER A 276 12.35 3.26 3.99
C SER A 276 13.24 3.94 5.04
N LEU A 277 13.11 3.55 6.32
CA LEU A 277 13.91 4.04 7.43
C LEU A 277 15.21 3.22 7.64
N LEU A 278 15.28 2.04 7.01
CA LEU A 278 16.42 1.13 7.11
C LEU A 278 17.46 1.43 6.01
N ASP A 279 18.73 1.23 6.35
CA ASP A 279 19.86 1.25 5.41
C ASP A 279 20.79 0.05 5.65
N ASP A 280 21.48 -0.39 4.58
CA ASP A 280 22.53 -1.41 4.63
C ASP A 280 23.69 -0.90 5.50
N GLN A 281 24.24 -1.76 6.36
CA GLN A 281 25.26 -1.37 7.33
C GLN A 281 26.56 -0.92 6.63
N TYR A 282 27.02 0.29 6.96
CA TYR A 282 28.43 0.67 6.84
C TYR A 282 28.77 1.65 7.96
N THR A 283 29.00 1.12 9.16
CA THR A 283 29.51 1.94 10.26
C THR A 283 31.01 2.08 10.04
N ARG A 284 31.43 3.19 9.42
CA ARG A 284 32.84 3.56 9.45
C ARG A 284 33.17 3.91 10.91
N SER A 285 34.08 3.16 11.53
CA SER A 285 34.54 3.42 12.91
C SER A 285 34.95 4.89 13.01
N GLY A 286 34.16 5.68 13.74
CA GLY A 286 34.45 7.08 14.00
C GLY A 286 35.41 7.19 15.18
N ASN A 287 36.20 8.27 15.21
CA ASN A 287 37.01 8.57 16.39
C ASN A 287 36.09 8.73 17.62
N MET A 288 36.57 8.37 18.81
CA MET A 288 35.81 8.36 20.07
C MET A 288 34.97 9.63 20.30
N PHE A 289 35.52 10.81 19.99
CA PHE A 289 34.81 12.09 20.11
C PHE A 289 33.55 12.17 19.23
N SER A 290 33.61 11.67 17.99
CA SER A 290 32.47 11.69 17.08
C SER A 290 31.36 10.74 17.51
N GLU A 291 31.72 9.60 18.10
CA GLU A 291 30.76 8.66 18.67
C GLU A 291 30.11 9.22 19.94
N LEU A 292 30.90 9.86 20.81
CA LEU A 292 30.39 10.57 21.98
C LEU A 292 29.40 11.68 21.58
N LEU A 293 29.75 12.51 20.60
CA LEU A 293 28.87 13.58 20.11
C LEU A 293 27.56 13.02 19.55
N ARG A 294 27.62 11.96 18.74
CA ARG A 294 26.41 11.28 18.21
C ARG A 294 25.52 10.76 19.33
N PHE A 295 26.11 10.15 20.36
CA PHE A 295 25.39 9.66 21.52
C PHE A 295 24.75 10.79 22.34
N LEU A 296 25.45 11.91 22.55
CA LEU A 296 24.90 13.08 23.26
C LEU A 296 23.72 13.70 22.51
N VAL A 297 23.82 13.83 21.18
CA VAL A 297 22.70 14.32 20.34
C VAL A 297 21.52 13.36 20.39
N GLU A 298 21.77 12.05 20.31
CA GLU A 298 20.73 11.02 20.44
C GLU A 298 20.01 11.12 21.79
N LEU A 299 20.76 11.19 22.88
CA LEU A 299 20.22 11.34 24.23
C LEU A 299 19.42 12.64 24.37
N ALA A 300 19.93 13.75 23.83
CA ALA A 300 19.25 15.05 23.87
C ALA A 300 17.91 15.00 23.13
N VAL A 301 17.84 14.37 21.95
CA VAL A 301 16.60 14.23 21.18
C VAL A 301 15.56 13.41 21.92
N TRP A 302 15.93 12.24 22.46
CA TRP A 302 15.01 11.41 23.23
C TRP A 302 14.56 12.09 24.53
N THR A 303 15.47 12.79 25.20
CA THR A 303 15.16 13.57 26.40
C THR A 303 14.20 14.71 26.06
N LEU A 304 14.38 15.40 24.93
CA LEU A 304 13.48 16.46 24.48
C LEU A 304 12.09 15.92 24.15
N ILE A 305 11.98 14.79 23.45
CA ILE A 305 10.69 14.15 23.17
C ILE A 305 10.03 13.69 24.48
N GLY A 306 10.78 13.08 25.40
CA GLY A 306 10.28 12.65 26.70
C GLY A 306 9.78 13.84 27.55
N TYR A 307 10.60 14.87 27.68
CA TYR A 307 10.25 16.11 28.39
C TYR A 307 9.04 16.81 27.75
N GLY A 308 9.01 16.91 26.42
CA GLY A 308 7.87 17.43 25.66
C GLY A 308 6.60 16.61 25.90
N THR A 309 6.71 15.29 26.02
CA THR A 309 5.57 14.41 26.31
C THR A 309 5.05 14.65 27.73
N VAL A 310 5.93 14.70 28.73
CA VAL A 310 5.56 14.97 30.13
C VAL A 310 4.92 16.34 30.28
N THR A 311 5.44 17.36 29.60
CA THR A 311 4.91 18.74 29.66
C THR A 311 3.61 18.91 28.89
N CYS A 312 3.49 18.40 27.67
CA CYS A 312 2.28 18.52 26.85
C CYS A 312 1.09 17.70 27.39
N PHE A 313 1.36 16.59 28.09
CA PHE A 313 0.33 15.68 28.60
C PHE A 313 0.27 15.58 30.13
N ASP A 314 0.97 16.48 30.84
CA ASP A 314 1.05 16.58 32.31
C ASP A 314 1.04 15.21 32.99
N LEU A 315 2.07 14.42 32.68
CA LEU A 315 2.20 13.06 33.17
C LEU A 315 2.63 13.07 34.64
N GLN A 316 1.76 12.61 35.53
CA GLN A 316 2.04 12.51 36.97
C GLN A 316 1.93 11.06 37.42
N ILE A 317 2.97 10.56 38.09
CA ILE A 317 3.03 9.19 38.60
C ILE A 317 2.50 9.21 40.03
N ASP A 318 1.41 8.47 40.26
CA ASP A 318 0.88 8.19 41.60
C ASP A 318 1.53 6.88 42.08
N TRP A 319 2.59 7.01 42.89
CA TRP A 319 3.37 5.88 43.41
C TRP A 319 2.57 5.01 44.37
N ASP A 320 1.60 5.57 45.09
CA ASP A 320 0.79 4.84 46.07
C ASP A 320 -0.16 3.86 45.39
N LYS A 321 -0.69 4.23 44.22
CA LYS A 321 -1.61 3.40 43.44
C LYS A 321 -0.96 2.67 42.27
N GLY A 322 0.30 2.99 41.97
CA GLY A 322 0.99 2.50 40.77
C GLY A 322 0.30 2.92 39.47
N THR A 323 -0.33 4.10 39.45
CA THR A 323 -1.09 4.60 38.29
C THR A 323 -0.46 5.86 37.71
N VAL A 324 -0.66 6.09 36.40
CA VAL A 324 -0.20 7.31 35.72
C VAL A 324 -1.40 8.16 35.37
N SER A 325 -1.46 9.37 35.91
CA SER A 325 -2.45 10.36 35.49
C SER A 325 -1.91 11.17 34.31
N SER A 326 -2.77 11.45 33.34
CA SER A 326 -2.43 12.23 32.16
C SER A 326 -3.59 13.11 31.73
N ARG A 327 -3.27 14.32 31.28
CA ARG A 327 -4.23 15.30 30.76
C ARG A 327 -3.58 16.17 29.69
N THR A 328 -4.33 16.60 28.69
CA THR A 328 -3.80 17.55 27.70
C THR A 328 -3.55 18.91 28.37
N ALA A 329 -2.29 19.34 28.36
CA ALA A 329 -1.83 20.57 29.01
C ALA A 329 -1.70 21.77 28.05
N PHE A 330 -2.20 21.61 26.82
CA PHE A 330 -2.22 22.66 25.80
C PHE A 330 -3.64 22.86 25.26
N THR A 331 -3.90 24.06 24.75
CA THR A 331 -5.20 24.43 24.17
C THR A 331 -5.25 24.15 22.67
N PHE A 332 -6.46 24.09 22.10
CA PHE A 332 -6.65 24.02 20.65
C PHE A 332 -5.96 25.17 19.90
N HIS A 333 -5.97 26.38 20.47
CA HIS A 333 -5.28 27.52 19.87
C HIS A 333 -3.76 27.32 19.84
N GLN A 334 -3.17 26.89 20.95
CA GLN A 334 -1.74 26.59 21.03
C GLN A 334 -1.35 25.46 20.05
N PHE A 335 -2.19 24.44 19.91
CA PHE A 335 -1.95 23.36 18.94
C PHE A 335 -2.01 23.86 17.50
N ASN A 336 -3.00 24.69 17.15
CA ASN A 336 -3.06 25.31 15.82
C ASN A 336 -1.86 26.22 15.54
N GLN A 337 -1.42 26.99 16.55
CA GLN A 337 -0.20 27.79 16.43
C GLN A 337 1.03 26.89 16.22
N PHE A 338 1.14 25.79 16.96
CA PHE A 338 2.15 24.76 16.71
C PHE A 338 2.10 24.24 15.27
N LEU A 339 0.92 23.88 14.74
CA LEU A 339 0.79 23.43 13.36
C LEU A 339 1.25 24.49 12.35
N LYS A 340 0.90 25.77 12.55
CA LYS A 340 1.40 26.88 11.71
C LYS A 340 2.92 26.98 11.77
N THR A 341 3.50 26.85 12.96
CA THR A 341 4.95 26.92 13.14
C THR A 341 5.70 25.71 12.59
N VAL A 342 5.07 24.54 12.48
CA VAL A 342 5.74 23.29 12.12
C VAL A 342 5.49 22.86 10.68
N THR A 343 4.32 23.15 10.12
CA THR A 343 3.94 22.68 8.77
C THR A 343 4.89 23.22 7.70
N PHE A 344 5.20 24.52 7.73
CA PHE A 344 6.10 25.13 6.75
C PHE A 344 7.56 24.66 6.93
N PRO A 345 8.15 24.62 8.14
CA PRO A 345 9.46 23.98 8.34
C PRO A 345 9.50 22.50 7.97
N ALA A 346 8.41 21.75 8.12
CA ALA A 346 8.34 20.35 7.69
C ALA A 346 8.48 20.21 6.17
N VAL A 347 7.89 21.13 5.39
CA VAL A 347 8.10 21.21 3.94
C VAL A 347 9.57 21.47 3.63
N TRP A 348 10.19 22.44 4.29
CA TRP A 348 11.62 22.75 4.10
C TRP A 348 12.54 21.62 4.54
N LEU A 349 12.20 20.90 5.62
CA LEU A 349 12.91 19.68 6.01
C LEU A 349 12.84 18.63 4.89
N GLY A 350 11.68 18.48 4.26
CA GLY A 350 11.49 17.66 3.07
C GLY A 350 12.37 18.11 1.90
N VAL A 351 12.34 19.41 1.57
CA VAL A 351 13.16 20.01 0.50
C VAL A 351 14.66 19.76 0.76
N LEU A 352 15.17 20.15 1.92
CA LEU A 352 16.58 20.02 2.28
C LEU A 352 17.02 18.54 2.28
N SER A 353 16.18 17.64 2.81
CA SER A 353 16.46 16.21 2.82
C SER A 353 16.50 15.60 1.42
N LEU A 354 15.56 15.97 0.54
CA LEU A 354 15.54 15.52 -0.85
C LEU A 354 16.72 16.08 -1.64
N THR A 355 17.02 17.37 -1.49
CA THR A 355 18.17 18.02 -2.12
C THR A 355 19.47 17.34 -1.71
N TRP A 356 19.62 16.99 -0.43
CA TRP A 356 20.79 16.26 0.04
C TRP A 356 20.97 14.90 -0.65
N GLU A 357 19.90 14.12 -0.79
CA GLU A 357 19.94 12.84 -1.51
C GLU A 357 20.21 13.03 -3.01
N LEU A 358 19.65 14.07 -3.64
CA LEU A 358 19.91 14.42 -5.04
C LEU A 358 21.38 14.78 -5.28
N VAL A 359 21.96 15.64 -4.44
CA VAL A 359 23.37 16.06 -4.54
C VAL A 359 24.30 14.89 -4.25
N THR A 360 23.99 14.06 -3.24
CA THR A 360 24.78 12.86 -2.93
C THR A 360 24.76 11.86 -4.09
N ALA A 361 23.60 11.65 -4.71
CA ALA A 361 23.47 10.80 -5.88
C ALA A 361 24.22 11.38 -7.09
N MET A 362 24.13 12.68 -7.34
CA MET A 362 24.86 13.38 -8.40
C MET A 362 26.38 13.22 -8.23
N PHE A 363 26.90 13.43 -7.02
CA PHE A 363 28.32 13.26 -6.71
C PHE A 363 28.78 11.81 -6.96
N ARG A 364 28.00 10.83 -6.51
CA ARG A 364 28.27 9.41 -6.77
C ARG A 364 28.28 9.09 -8.26
N CYS A 365 27.40 9.70 -9.06
CA CYS A 365 27.39 9.55 -10.52
C CYS A 365 28.67 10.09 -11.15
N ALA A 366 29.15 11.25 -10.69
CA ALA A 366 30.37 11.87 -11.17
C ALA A 366 31.62 11.02 -10.86
N CYS A 367 31.62 10.29 -9.74
CA CYS A 367 32.72 9.43 -9.32
C CYS A 367 32.81 8.07 -10.05
N VAL A 368 31.83 7.68 -10.87
CA VAL A 368 31.86 6.39 -11.60
C VAL A 368 33.00 6.38 -12.63
N GLN A 369 33.72 5.28 -12.83
CA GLN A 369 34.74 5.19 -13.88
C GLN A 369 34.12 4.92 -15.27
N GLY A 370 34.62 5.61 -16.31
CA GLY A 370 34.21 5.45 -17.71
C GLY A 370 33.15 6.45 -18.18
N PHE A 371 33.38 7.09 -19.34
CA PHE A 371 32.51 8.13 -19.90
C PHE A 371 31.06 7.66 -20.12
N PHE A 372 30.87 6.50 -20.76
CA PHE A 372 29.54 5.98 -21.08
C PHE A 372 28.70 5.68 -19.82
N ARG A 373 29.32 5.12 -18.77
CA ARG A 373 28.64 4.83 -17.50
C ARG A 373 28.29 6.11 -16.74
N ARG A 374 29.16 7.12 -16.76
CA ARG A 374 28.87 8.45 -16.20
C ARG A 374 27.70 9.12 -16.92
N PHE A 375 27.72 9.12 -18.25
CA PHE A 375 26.65 9.71 -19.06
C PHE A 375 25.30 9.03 -18.78
N LEU A 376 25.24 7.70 -18.87
CA LEU A 376 24.01 6.95 -18.61
C LEU A 376 23.52 7.13 -17.17
N GLY A 377 24.42 7.11 -16.18
CA GLY A 377 24.10 7.37 -14.77
C GLY A 377 23.59 8.79 -14.52
N THR A 378 24.12 9.78 -15.24
CA THR A 378 23.65 11.17 -15.18
C THR A 378 22.25 11.30 -15.79
N VAL A 379 22.00 10.69 -16.96
CA VAL A 379 20.65 10.67 -17.57
C VAL A 379 19.63 10.02 -16.63
N GLN A 380 19.96 8.86 -16.06
CA GLN A 380 19.10 8.19 -15.07
C GLN A 380 18.84 9.10 -13.86
N TRP A 381 19.89 9.69 -13.28
CA TRP A 381 19.76 10.61 -12.15
C TRP A 381 18.86 11.80 -12.50
N THR A 382 18.99 12.40 -13.69
CA THR A 382 18.14 13.51 -14.13
C THR A 382 16.68 13.09 -14.24
N VAL A 383 16.38 11.95 -14.88
CA VAL A 383 15.01 11.47 -15.08
C VAL A 383 14.34 11.13 -13.73
N PHE A 384 15.00 10.31 -12.91
CA PHE A 384 14.44 9.90 -11.61
C PHE A 384 14.45 11.05 -10.59
N GLY A 385 15.42 11.95 -10.67
CA GLY A 385 15.46 13.17 -9.87
C GLY A 385 14.30 14.10 -10.20
N ALA A 386 14.04 14.34 -11.50
CA ALA A 386 12.90 15.13 -11.95
C ALA A 386 11.56 14.48 -11.54
N ALA A 387 11.44 13.16 -11.68
CA ALA A 387 10.25 12.43 -11.23
C ALA A 387 10.05 12.56 -9.71
N ALA A 388 11.11 12.45 -8.91
CA ALA A 388 11.04 12.58 -7.47
C ALA A 388 10.68 14.00 -7.02
N VAL A 389 11.28 15.03 -7.63
CA VAL A 389 10.92 16.43 -7.38
C VAL A 389 9.46 16.68 -7.74
N SER A 390 8.99 16.18 -8.89
CA SER A 390 7.61 16.33 -9.33
C SER A 390 6.62 15.67 -8.37
N MET A 391 6.88 14.41 -7.99
CA MET A 391 6.07 13.67 -7.02
C MET A 391 6.03 14.35 -5.66
N PHE A 392 7.17 14.82 -5.17
CA PHE A 392 7.23 15.60 -3.93
C PHE A 392 6.42 16.89 -4.05
N ALA A 393 6.59 17.65 -5.12
CA ALA A 393 5.94 18.93 -5.35
C ALA A 393 4.40 18.80 -5.36
N ILE A 394 3.84 17.86 -6.14
CA ILE A 394 2.38 17.63 -6.17
C ILE A 394 1.88 17.11 -4.81
N SER A 395 2.71 16.41 -4.04
CA SER A 395 2.33 15.89 -2.72
C SER A 395 2.19 16.94 -1.62
N LEU A 396 2.74 18.13 -1.84
CA LEU A 396 2.60 19.26 -0.91
C LEU A 396 1.16 19.75 -0.84
N VAL A 397 0.38 19.60 -1.92
CA VAL A 397 -1.02 20.03 -1.96
C VAL A 397 -1.87 19.29 -0.90
N PRO A 398 -1.97 17.94 -0.92
CA PRO A 398 -2.73 17.24 0.11
C PRO A 398 -2.08 17.26 1.49
N PHE A 399 -0.75 17.43 1.59
CA PHE A 399 -0.07 17.57 2.88
C PHE A 399 -0.49 18.87 3.60
N THR A 400 -0.59 19.97 2.86
CA THR A 400 -0.95 21.27 3.42
C THR A 400 -2.44 21.41 3.73
N TYR A 401 -3.31 20.46 3.35
CA TYR A 401 -4.73 20.48 3.80
C TYR A 401 -4.88 20.42 5.33
N ILE A 402 -3.82 20.03 6.04
CA ILE A 402 -3.74 20.07 7.50
C ILE A 402 -3.88 21.49 8.05
N GLU A 403 -3.38 22.50 7.32
CA GLU A 403 -3.34 23.90 7.76
C GLU A 403 -3.69 24.84 6.59
N TYR A 404 -4.80 25.57 6.74
CA TYR A 404 -5.42 26.32 5.66
C TYR A 404 -4.52 27.42 5.08
N ASP A 405 -3.81 28.18 5.93
CA ASP A 405 -3.00 29.32 5.48
C ASP A 405 -1.79 28.87 4.64
N SER A 406 -1.18 27.76 5.05
CA SER A 406 -0.10 27.09 4.34
C SER A 406 -0.56 26.57 2.99
N ASN A 407 -1.77 25.99 2.92
CA ASN A 407 -2.35 25.59 1.64
C ASN A 407 -2.59 26.81 0.75
N ALA A 408 -3.18 27.88 1.29
CA ALA A 408 -3.48 29.13 0.59
C ALA A 408 -2.23 29.77 -0.04
N SER A 409 -1.09 29.64 0.64
CA SER A 409 0.20 30.19 0.21
C SER A 409 0.97 29.33 -0.80
N LEU A 410 0.48 28.13 -1.14
CA LEU A 410 1.11 27.29 -2.15
C LEU A 410 1.02 27.91 -3.55
N TRP A 411 2.11 27.77 -4.31
CA TRP A 411 2.18 28.22 -5.69
C TRP A 411 1.04 27.61 -6.54
N PRO A 412 0.25 28.40 -7.29
CA PRO A 412 -0.89 27.89 -8.06
C PRO A 412 -0.53 26.80 -9.08
N GLY A 413 0.68 26.82 -9.63
CA GLY A 413 1.17 25.78 -10.55
C GLY A 413 1.19 24.38 -9.91
N LEU A 414 1.45 24.27 -8.61
CA LEU A 414 1.40 23.00 -7.88
C LEU A 414 -0.02 22.43 -7.81
N ARG A 415 -1.02 23.30 -7.62
CA ARG A 415 -2.43 22.90 -7.58
C ARG A 415 -2.90 22.43 -8.95
N GLN A 416 -2.56 23.17 -10.00
CA GLN A 416 -2.85 22.77 -11.37
C GLN A 416 -2.21 21.42 -11.72
N GLY A 417 -0.96 21.22 -11.30
CA GLY A 417 -0.26 19.93 -11.46
C GLY A 417 -0.95 18.78 -10.71
N TYR A 418 -1.35 19.01 -9.45
CA TYR A 418 -2.11 18.05 -8.65
C TYR A 418 -3.47 17.71 -9.29
N ASP A 419 -4.22 18.71 -9.74
CA ASP A 419 -5.52 18.53 -10.38
C ASP A 419 -5.40 17.78 -11.71
N ALA A 420 -4.36 18.07 -12.50
CA ALA A 420 -4.09 17.41 -13.77
C ALA A 420 -3.85 15.90 -13.62
N VAL A 421 -3.26 15.47 -12.49
CA VAL A 421 -2.98 14.05 -12.21
C VAL A 421 -3.97 13.40 -11.25
N GLY A 422 -4.98 14.14 -10.78
CA GLY A 422 -5.91 13.68 -9.73
C GLY A 422 -6.64 12.38 -10.08
N ARG A 423 -6.94 12.15 -11.37
CA ARG A 423 -7.58 10.92 -11.85
C ARG A 423 -6.71 9.67 -11.66
N TYR A 424 -5.40 9.82 -11.64
CA TYR A 424 -4.47 8.71 -11.46
C TYR A 424 -4.20 8.38 -9.99
N GLN A 425 -4.71 9.20 -9.05
CA GLN A 425 -4.49 9.04 -7.60
C GLN A 425 -3.02 8.87 -7.22
N LEU A 426 -2.11 9.58 -7.92
CA LEU A 426 -0.66 9.51 -7.66
C LEU A 426 -0.31 9.98 -6.26
N VAL A 427 -1.06 10.95 -5.73
CA VAL A 427 -0.89 11.45 -4.36
C VAL A 427 -2.24 11.71 -3.71
N ASN A 428 -2.41 11.28 -2.46
CA ASN A 428 -3.65 11.36 -1.72
C ASN A 428 -3.47 12.05 -0.35
N SER A 429 -4.61 12.34 0.29
CA SER A 429 -4.68 12.84 1.66
C SER A 429 -5.03 11.72 2.64
N TYR A 430 -4.49 11.79 3.86
CA TYR A 430 -4.64 10.75 4.87
C TYR A 430 -5.21 11.33 6.17
N GLY A 431 -6.06 10.56 6.85
CA GLY A 431 -6.77 11.07 8.04
C GLY A 431 -7.59 10.02 8.76
N LEU A 432 -6.92 8.95 9.22
CA LEU A 432 -7.58 7.82 9.87
C LEU A 432 -8.11 8.17 11.27
N PHE A 433 -9.32 7.71 11.57
CA PHE A 433 -10.00 7.84 12.87
C PHE A 433 -10.03 9.28 13.41
N ARG A 434 -10.23 10.24 12.51
CA ARG A 434 -10.29 11.68 12.83
C ARG A 434 -11.19 11.98 14.03
N ARG A 435 -12.39 11.39 14.08
CA ARG A 435 -13.30 11.43 15.23
C ARG A 435 -13.57 10.02 15.71
N MET A 436 -13.59 9.82 17.02
CA MET A 436 -13.98 8.54 17.58
C MET A 436 -15.49 8.34 17.34
N THR A 437 -15.84 7.19 16.76
CA THR A 437 -17.22 6.80 16.49
C THR A 437 -17.71 5.86 17.59
N GLY A 438 -19.04 5.76 17.74
CA GLY A 438 -19.65 4.85 18.72
C GLY A 438 -19.43 5.24 20.19
N VAL A 439 -19.20 6.52 20.49
CA VAL A 439 -19.16 7.00 21.88
C VAL A 439 -20.54 6.74 22.52
N GLY A 440 -20.55 5.93 23.58
CA GLY A 440 -21.80 5.47 24.20
C GLY A 440 -22.46 4.30 23.47
N GLY A 441 -21.68 3.46 22.79
CA GLY A 441 -22.09 2.20 22.17
C GLY A 441 -21.86 2.18 20.67
N ARG A 442 -21.26 1.10 20.18
CA ARG A 442 -21.00 0.86 18.76
C ARG A 442 -22.32 0.70 17.99
N PRO A 443 -22.67 1.59 17.05
CA PRO A 443 -23.88 1.40 16.25
C PRO A 443 -23.67 0.25 15.25
N GLU A 444 -24.69 -0.59 15.12
CA GLU A 444 -24.71 -1.72 14.17
C GLU A 444 -26.09 -1.83 13.54
N VAL A 445 -26.11 -2.04 12.23
CA VAL A 445 -27.33 -2.33 11.48
C VAL A 445 -27.48 -3.86 11.37
N VAL A 446 -28.66 -4.35 11.78
CA VAL A 446 -29.05 -5.76 11.71
C VAL A 446 -30.20 -5.88 10.73
N ILE A 447 -30.05 -6.76 9.73
CA ILE A 447 -31.08 -7.04 8.74
C ILE A 447 -31.86 -8.26 9.22
N GLU A 448 -33.18 -8.18 9.15
CA GLU A 448 -34.10 -9.26 9.50
C GLU A 448 -34.97 -9.59 8.29
N GLY A 449 -35.18 -10.89 8.04
CA GLY A 449 -36.09 -11.38 7.01
C GLY A 449 -37.28 -12.12 7.60
N SER A 450 -38.36 -12.20 6.84
CA SER A 450 -39.59 -12.90 7.23
C SER A 450 -40.34 -13.44 6.01
N MET A 451 -41.05 -14.56 6.20
CA MET A 451 -41.96 -15.12 5.20
C MET A 451 -43.41 -14.65 5.41
N ASP A 452 -43.77 -14.25 6.63
CA ASP A 452 -45.16 -14.05 7.08
C ASP A 452 -45.42 -12.66 7.72
N ARG A 453 -44.38 -11.80 7.83
CA ARG A 453 -44.34 -10.53 8.60
C ARG A 453 -44.47 -10.67 10.12
N VAL A 454 -44.62 -11.87 10.66
CA VAL A 454 -44.80 -12.12 12.10
C VAL A 454 -43.50 -12.65 12.70
N THR A 455 -42.93 -13.68 12.08
CA THR A 455 -41.68 -14.31 12.51
C THR A 455 -40.51 -13.69 11.76
N TRP A 456 -39.58 -13.09 12.50
CA TRP A 456 -38.41 -12.40 11.94
C TRP A 456 -37.14 -13.12 12.33
N THR A 457 -36.29 -13.39 11.33
CA THR A 457 -35.00 -14.06 11.51
C THR A 457 -33.88 -13.12 11.08
N GLU A 458 -32.90 -12.94 11.97
CA GLU A 458 -31.71 -12.13 11.69
C GLU A 458 -30.82 -12.78 10.63
N ILE A 459 -30.33 -11.97 9.70
CA ILE A 459 -29.33 -12.37 8.71
C ILE A 459 -27.95 -12.07 9.27
N GLU A 460 -27.22 -13.12 9.65
CA GLU A 460 -25.87 -13.00 10.21
C GLU A 460 -24.80 -12.83 9.12
N PHE A 461 -23.92 -11.84 9.31
CA PHE A 461 -22.78 -11.57 8.43
C PHE A 461 -21.55 -12.38 8.88
N MET A 462 -20.65 -12.71 7.94
CA MET A 462 -19.43 -13.48 8.21
C MET A 462 -18.48 -12.83 9.23
N TYR A 463 -18.27 -11.52 9.17
CA TYR A 463 -17.11 -10.88 9.83
C TYR A 463 -17.46 -9.75 10.77
N LYS A 464 -18.43 -8.88 10.42
CA LYS A 464 -18.85 -7.81 11.32
C LYS A 464 -19.53 -8.37 12.58
N PRO A 465 -19.50 -7.63 13.71
CA PRO A 465 -20.27 -8.00 14.90
C PRO A 465 -21.76 -8.20 14.61
N GLY A 466 -22.35 -9.22 15.21
CA GLY A 466 -23.76 -9.58 15.02
C GLY A 466 -24.24 -10.48 16.14
N ASN A 467 -23.88 -11.76 16.06
CA ASN A 467 -24.18 -12.76 17.09
C ASN A 467 -23.51 -12.42 18.42
N LEU A 468 -24.28 -12.43 19.51
CA LEU A 468 -23.82 -11.98 20.83
C LEU A 468 -22.78 -12.90 21.48
N SER A 469 -22.76 -14.17 21.09
CA SER A 469 -21.84 -15.18 21.61
C SER A 469 -20.67 -15.47 20.68
N ALA A 470 -20.67 -14.92 19.46
CA ALA A 470 -19.60 -15.14 18.51
C ALA A 470 -18.34 -14.34 18.87
N THR A 471 -17.21 -15.03 18.83
CA THR A 471 -15.87 -14.43 18.94
C THR A 471 -15.63 -13.50 17.75
N PRO A 472 -15.06 -12.30 17.94
CA PRO A 472 -14.63 -11.48 16.81
C PRO A 472 -13.64 -12.21 15.90
N ALA A 473 -13.69 -11.98 14.59
CA ALA A 473 -12.91 -12.74 13.62
C ALA A 473 -11.48 -12.20 13.43
N VAL A 474 -10.56 -13.06 12.98
CA VAL A 474 -9.23 -12.68 12.48
C VAL A 474 -9.18 -12.98 10.99
N ILE A 475 -9.16 -11.94 10.16
CA ILE A 475 -9.34 -12.06 8.72
C ILE A 475 -8.27 -11.33 7.90
N THR A 476 -7.43 -10.53 8.53
CA THR A 476 -6.26 -9.89 7.91
C THR A 476 -5.47 -10.93 7.10
N PRO A 477 -5.12 -10.68 5.82
CA PRO A 477 -5.19 -9.40 5.10
C PRO A 477 -6.45 -9.20 4.22
N HIS A 478 -7.48 -10.02 4.36
CA HIS A 478 -8.73 -9.86 3.61
C HIS A 478 -9.42 -8.53 3.94
N GLN A 479 -9.97 -7.87 2.91
CA GLN A 479 -10.79 -6.68 3.05
C GLN A 479 -12.26 -6.98 2.71
N PRO A 480 -13.14 -7.25 3.71
CA PRO A 480 -14.56 -7.46 3.47
C PRO A 480 -15.26 -6.12 3.25
N ARG A 481 -15.48 -5.76 1.99
CA ARG A 481 -15.91 -4.41 1.58
C ARG A 481 -17.35 -4.13 2.00
N LEU A 482 -18.21 -5.15 1.99
CA LEU A 482 -19.61 -5.02 2.43
C LEU A 482 -19.70 -4.78 3.94
N ASP A 483 -19.02 -5.59 4.76
CA ASP A 483 -18.97 -5.43 6.22
C ASP A 483 -18.44 -4.04 6.64
N TRP A 484 -17.39 -3.56 5.95
CA TRP A 484 -16.89 -2.20 6.18
C TRP A 484 -17.90 -1.12 5.81
N GLN A 485 -18.60 -1.25 4.67
CA GLN A 485 -19.65 -0.31 4.31
C GLN A 485 -20.83 -0.36 5.27
N MET A 486 -21.21 -1.53 5.80
CA MET A 486 -22.23 -1.67 6.84
C MET A 486 -21.86 -0.90 8.11
N TRP A 487 -20.59 -0.92 8.51
CA TRP A 487 -20.12 -0.10 9.64
C TRP A 487 -20.28 1.40 9.38
N PHE A 488 -19.93 1.87 8.18
CA PHE A 488 -20.15 3.27 7.80
C PHE A 488 -21.64 3.64 7.74
N ALA A 489 -22.49 2.77 7.19
CA ALA A 489 -23.93 2.99 7.11
C ALA A 489 -24.57 3.14 8.50
N ALA A 490 -24.11 2.37 9.49
CA ALA A 490 -24.62 2.43 10.85
C ALA A 490 -24.38 3.78 11.55
N LEU A 491 -23.40 4.58 11.09
CA LEU A 491 -23.09 5.90 11.63
C LEU A 491 -24.06 7.00 11.16
N GLY A 492 -24.84 6.74 10.11
CA GLY A 492 -25.74 7.71 9.49
C GLY A 492 -27.17 7.22 9.39
N VAL A 493 -27.92 7.86 8.50
CA VAL A 493 -29.26 7.42 8.06
C VAL A 493 -29.14 6.61 6.78
N HIS A 494 -30.09 5.71 6.54
CA HIS A 494 -30.05 4.80 5.38
C HIS A 494 -29.99 5.54 4.03
N SER A 495 -30.60 6.72 3.91
CA SER A 495 -30.62 7.52 2.67
C SER A 495 -29.24 8.01 2.22
N HIS A 496 -28.25 8.04 3.13
CA HIS A 496 -26.86 8.36 2.78
C HIS A 496 -26.11 7.16 2.18
N SER A 497 -26.69 5.97 2.20
CA SER A 497 -26.08 4.72 1.70
C SER A 497 -26.93 4.07 0.61
N PRO A 498 -26.94 4.60 -0.62
CA PRO A 498 -27.76 4.08 -1.73
C PRO A 498 -27.58 2.58 -2.00
N TRP A 499 -26.36 2.08 -1.82
CA TRP A 499 -26.03 0.66 -2.00
C TRP A 499 -26.80 -0.25 -1.03
N PHE A 500 -27.24 0.26 0.14
CA PHE A 500 -28.02 -0.49 1.12
C PHE A 500 -29.43 -0.79 0.59
N THR A 501 -30.07 0.17 -0.09
CA THR A 501 -31.35 -0.07 -0.78
C THR A 501 -31.19 -1.18 -1.83
N SER A 502 -30.08 -1.17 -2.58
CA SER A 502 -29.78 -2.24 -3.54
C SER A 502 -29.60 -3.58 -2.83
N LEU A 503 -28.88 -3.62 -1.69
CA LEU A 503 -28.73 -4.82 -0.88
C LEU A 503 -30.08 -5.41 -0.47
N MET A 504 -30.99 -4.61 0.08
CA MET A 504 -32.33 -5.06 0.46
C MET A 504 -33.10 -5.62 -0.74
N HIS A 505 -33.06 -4.93 -1.89
CA HIS A 505 -33.71 -5.39 -3.11
C HIS A 505 -33.13 -6.72 -3.63
N ARG A 506 -31.81 -6.87 -3.67
CA ARG A 506 -31.14 -8.08 -4.17
C ARG A 506 -31.33 -9.29 -3.25
N LEU A 507 -31.42 -9.06 -1.94
CA LEU A 507 -31.75 -10.12 -0.97
C LEU A 507 -33.20 -10.60 -1.11
N LEU A 508 -34.16 -9.69 -1.30
CA LEU A 508 -35.56 -10.05 -1.61
C LEU A 508 -35.68 -10.84 -2.94
N GLN A 509 -34.82 -10.53 -3.92
CA GLN A 509 -34.74 -11.28 -5.17
C GLN A 509 -34.05 -12.65 -5.04
N GLY A 510 -33.43 -12.95 -3.89
CA GLY A 510 -32.69 -14.20 -3.69
C GLY A 510 -31.43 -14.32 -4.55
N LYS A 511 -30.74 -13.21 -4.86
CA LYS A 511 -29.54 -13.24 -5.70
C LYS A 511 -28.36 -13.86 -4.96
N THR A 512 -27.94 -15.05 -5.41
CA THR A 512 -26.89 -15.86 -4.77
C THR A 512 -25.58 -15.10 -4.63
N GLU A 513 -25.15 -14.35 -5.65
CA GLU A 513 -23.89 -13.62 -5.66
C GLU A 513 -23.82 -12.56 -4.55
N VAL A 514 -24.97 -11.96 -4.19
CA VAL A 514 -25.08 -10.99 -3.11
C VAL A 514 -25.15 -11.69 -1.75
N ILE A 515 -25.85 -12.83 -1.67
CA ILE A 515 -25.90 -13.66 -0.47
C ILE A 515 -24.49 -14.16 -0.10
N GLU A 516 -23.67 -14.53 -1.08
CA GLU A 516 -22.27 -14.97 -0.89
C GLU A 516 -21.38 -13.90 -0.25
N LEU A 517 -21.70 -12.60 -0.40
CA LEU A 517 -21.00 -11.54 0.32
C LEU A 517 -21.30 -11.53 1.83
N ILE A 518 -22.47 -12.03 2.22
CA ILE A 518 -22.93 -12.08 3.61
C ILE A 518 -22.54 -13.42 4.24
N GLN A 519 -22.73 -14.53 3.52
CA GLN A 519 -22.35 -15.88 3.91
C GLN A 519 -21.79 -16.68 2.76
N SER A 520 -20.53 -17.12 2.89
CA SER A 520 -19.92 -18.09 1.98
C SER A 520 -20.50 -19.50 2.17
N ASP A 521 -20.94 -19.83 3.39
CA ASP A 521 -21.58 -21.10 3.72
C ASP A 521 -23.11 -20.93 3.65
N MET A 522 -23.69 -21.35 2.52
CA MET A 522 -25.13 -21.21 2.27
C MET A 522 -26.01 -21.92 3.30
N SER A 523 -25.50 -22.95 3.99
CA SER A 523 -26.26 -23.63 5.03
C SER A 523 -26.55 -22.75 6.25
N LYS A 524 -25.72 -21.73 6.48
CA LYS A 524 -25.87 -20.75 7.57
C LYS A 524 -26.79 -19.59 7.20
N TYR A 525 -27.11 -19.41 5.92
CA TYR A 525 -28.02 -18.36 5.48
C TYR A 525 -29.48 -18.82 5.73
N PRO A 526 -30.28 -18.12 6.56
CA PRO A 526 -31.60 -18.61 6.97
C PRO A 526 -32.59 -18.80 5.82
N PHE A 527 -32.41 -18.05 4.73
CA PHE A 527 -33.31 -18.01 3.57
C PHE A 527 -32.69 -18.68 2.33
N HIS A 528 -31.86 -19.71 2.53
CA HIS A 528 -31.18 -20.41 1.42
C HIS A 528 -32.12 -21.26 0.56
N GLN A 529 -33.22 -21.77 1.14
CA GLN A 529 -34.20 -22.58 0.41
C GLN A 529 -35.17 -21.72 -0.41
N GLN A 530 -35.61 -20.60 0.15
CA GLN A 530 -36.52 -19.65 -0.48
C GLN A 530 -36.16 -18.23 -0.03
N PRO A 531 -36.16 -17.24 -0.94
CA PRO A 531 -35.87 -15.86 -0.58
C PRO A 531 -36.91 -15.31 0.40
N PRO A 532 -36.53 -14.38 1.29
CA PRO A 532 -37.46 -13.76 2.22
C PRO A 532 -38.51 -12.94 1.47
N MET A 533 -39.77 -13.04 1.89
CA MET A 533 -40.87 -12.23 1.32
C MET A 533 -40.83 -10.78 1.81
N TYR A 534 -40.29 -10.58 3.02
CA TYR A 534 -40.19 -9.29 3.67
C TYR A 534 -38.80 -9.12 4.27
N LEU A 535 -38.26 -7.90 4.18
CA LEU A 535 -37.04 -7.50 4.86
C LEU A 535 -37.26 -6.21 5.63
N ARG A 536 -36.57 -6.06 6.76
CA ARG A 536 -36.43 -4.80 7.50
C ARG A 536 -35.03 -4.68 8.07
N ALA A 537 -34.65 -3.49 8.52
CA ALA A 537 -33.38 -3.32 9.22
C ALA A 537 -33.54 -2.45 10.47
N HIS A 538 -32.86 -2.86 11.53
CA HIS A 538 -32.86 -2.20 12.82
C HIS A 538 -31.46 -1.73 13.18
N ARG A 539 -31.37 -0.59 13.87
CA ARG A 539 -30.12 -0.12 14.45
C ARG A 539 -30.06 -0.47 15.93
N TYR A 540 -28.97 -1.10 16.31
CA TYR A 540 -28.64 -1.44 17.68
C TYR A 540 -27.36 -0.71 18.10
N LYS A 541 -27.15 -0.59 19.40
CA LYS A 541 -25.84 -0.28 19.98
C LYS A 541 -25.27 -1.53 20.61
N TYR A 542 -24.01 -1.82 20.31
CA TYR A 542 -23.26 -2.95 20.81
C TYR A 542 -22.21 -2.49 21.81
N TRP A 543 -21.94 -3.34 22.78
CA TRP A 543 -20.82 -3.23 23.69
C TRP A 543 -20.16 -4.59 23.92
N PHE A 544 -18.87 -4.60 24.19
CA PHE A 544 -18.22 -5.74 24.80
C PHE A 544 -18.80 -6.00 26.19
N THR A 545 -18.87 -7.26 26.59
CA THR A 545 -19.23 -7.63 27.98
C THR A 545 -17.99 -7.97 28.80
N GLU A 546 -18.16 -8.09 30.11
CA GLU A 546 -17.08 -8.47 31.05
C GLU A 546 -16.91 -10.01 31.18
N LYS A 547 -17.84 -10.81 30.63
CA LYS A 547 -17.86 -12.29 30.76
C LYS A 547 -17.89 -12.96 29.38
N LEU A 548 -17.87 -14.29 29.33
CA LEU A 548 -17.76 -15.15 28.12
C LEU A 548 -18.84 -14.96 27.02
N ARG A 549 -19.79 -14.01 27.15
CA ARG A 549 -20.60 -13.52 26.03
C ARG A 549 -19.89 -12.32 25.42
N TRP A 550 -19.38 -12.41 24.20
CA TRP A 550 -18.53 -11.35 23.63
C TRP A 550 -19.23 -10.01 23.53
N TRP A 551 -20.53 -9.99 23.22
CA TRP A 551 -21.29 -8.77 23.00
C TRP A 551 -22.59 -8.71 23.81
N ARG A 552 -22.98 -7.50 24.17
CA ARG A 552 -24.35 -7.12 24.53
C ARG A 552 -24.84 -6.07 23.55
N ARG A 553 -26.13 -6.06 23.25
CA ARG A 553 -26.73 -5.04 22.39
C ARG A 553 -28.01 -4.47 22.98
N VAL A 554 -28.33 -3.25 22.61
CA VAL A 554 -29.58 -2.56 22.94
C VAL A 554 -30.18 -1.99 21.66
N TYR A 555 -31.46 -2.24 21.43
CA TYR A 555 -32.20 -1.67 20.31
C TYR A 555 -32.26 -0.14 20.41
N VAL A 556 -32.10 0.55 19.29
CA VAL A 556 -32.18 2.01 19.23
C VAL A 556 -33.41 2.43 18.46
N GLU A 557 -33.46 2.10 17.17
CA GLU A 557 -34.51 2.55 16.26
C GLU A 557 -34.60 1.66 15.02
N GLU A 558 -35.69 1.83 14.28
CA GLU A 558 -35.80 1.31 12.93
C GLU A 558 -34.83 2.06 12.01
N PHE A 559 -33.98 1.31 11.30
CA PHE A 559 -33.01 1.89 10.36
C PHE A 559 -33.59 1.92 8.93
N TYR A 560 -34.30 0.87 8.54
CA TYR A 560 -34.92 0.72 7.23
C TYR A 560 -36.28 0.03 7.40
N PRO A 561 -37.36 0.57 6.82
CA PRO A 561 -38.71 0.07 7.04
C PRO A 561 -38.89 -1.33 6.46
N THR A 562 -39.99 -1.97 6.86
CA THR A 562 -40.39 -3.26 6.28
C THR A 562 -40.76 -3.10 4.81
N VAL A 563 -40.06 -3.82 3.92
CA VAL A 563 -40.24 -3.79 2.47
C VAL A 563 -40.44 -5.19 1.90
N HIS A 564 -41.01 -5.26 0.69
CA HIS A 564 -41.19 -6.45 -0.13
C HIS A 564 -41.00 -6.09 -1.60
N LEU A 565 -40.92 -7.08 -2.49
CA LEU A 565 -40.85 -6.83 -3.93
C LEU A 565 -42.14 -6.14 -4.41
N GLY A 566 -42.00 -5.06 -5.17
CA GLY A 566 -43.13 -4.24 -5.64
C GLY A 566 -43.62 -3.18 -4.63
N ASP A 567 -42.97 -3.05 -3.48
CA ASP A 567 -43.29 -2.01 -2.50
C ASP A 567 -43.04 -0.58 -3.02
N ALA A 568 -43.98 0.33 -2.77
CA ALA A 568 -43.89 1.71 -3.24
C ALA A 568 -42.68 2.47 -2.66
N PHE A 569 -42.32 2.23 -1.40
CA PHE A 569 -41.17 2.88 -0.77
C PHE A 569 -39.86 2.35 -1.38
N LEU A 570 -39.73 1.02 -1.52
CA LEU A 570 -38.55 0.41 -2.14
C LEU A 570 -38.36 0.90 -3.58
N GLU A 571 -39.43 0.90 -4.38
CA GLU A 571 -39.41 1.36 -5.77
C GLU A 571 -39.05 2.85 -5.90
N SER A 572 -39.55 3.68 -4.99
CA SER A 572 -39.20 5.11 -4.91
C SER A 572 -37.72 5.31 -4.62
N MET A 573 -37.17 4.59 -3.65
CA MET A 573 -35.75 4.66 -3.29
C MET A 573 -34.83 4.16 -4.41
N LEU A 574 -35.19 3.07 -5.08
CA LEU A 574 -34.46 2.55 -6.24
C LEU A 574 -34.46 3.56 -7.40
N SER A 575 -35.60 4.20 -7.67
CA SER A 575 -35.70 5.29 -8.66
C SER A 575 -34.84 6.49 -8.27
N HIS A 576 -34.96 6.98 -7.02
CA HIS A 576 -34.27 8.16 -6.53
C HIS A 576 -32.75 8.03 -6.61
N HIS A 577 -32.22 6.87 -6.24
CA HIS A 577 -30.79 6.58 -6.34
C HIS A 577 -30.35 6.12 -7.73
N GLY A 578 -31.27 6.03 -8.69
CA GLY A 578 -30.97 5.63 -10.06
C GLY A 578 -30.44 4.19 -10.18
N LEU A 579 -30.91 3.30 -9.30
CA LEU A 579 -30.53 1.89 -9.19
C LEU A 579 -31.42 0.95 -10.04
N LYS A 580 -32.46 1.50 -10.68
CA LYS A 580 -33.27 0.76 -11.66
C LYS A 580 -32.43 0.45 -12.89
N GLU A 581 -32.54 -0.75 -13.43
CA GLU A 581 -31.72 -1.23 -14.54
C GLU A 581 -31.78 -0.27 -15.74
N LYS A 582 -30.65 0.41 -16.01
CA LYS A 582 -30.52 1.36 -17.12
C LYS A 582 -30.03 0.72 -18.42
N SER A 583 -29.54 -0.52 -18.37
CA SER A 583 -28.94 -1.21 -19.52
C SER A 583 -29.04 -2.73 -19.39
N SER A 584 -29.38 -3.39 -20.50
CA SER A 584 -29.38 -4.84 -20.58
C SER A 584 -27.95 -5.40 -20.49
N PRO A 585 -27.75 -6.57 -19.86
CA PRO A 585 -26.46 -7.25 -19.92
C PRO A 585 -26.09 -7.49 -21.38
N ARG A 586 -24.83 -7.20 -21.74
CA ARG A 586 -24.35 -7.49 -23.10
C ARG A 586 -24.29 -9.01 -23.27
N ARG A 587 -24.72 -9.52 -24.42
CA ARG A 587 -24.56 -10.94 -24.75
C ARG A 587 -23.08 -11.31 -24.70
N LEU A 588 -22.78 -12.32 -23.90
CA LEU A 588 -21.45 -12.87 -23.73
C LEU A 588 -21.01 -13.56 -25.02
N SER A 589 -19.76 -13.32 -25.44
CA SER A 589 -19.13 -14.12 -26.47
C SER A 589 -18.59 -15.41 -25.84
N GLU A 590 -18.77 -16.57 -26.49
CA GLU A 590 -18.22 -17.85 -26.03
C GLU A 590 -16.73 -18.01 -26.42
N THR A 591 -15.91 -17.01 -26.10
CA THR A 591 -14.46 -17.13 -26.32
C THR A 591 -13.83 -18.06 -25.29
N ALA A 592 -12.73 -18.73 -25.67
CA ALA A 592 -11.95 -19.58 -24.76
C ALA A 592 -11.49 -18.82 -23.49
N LEU A 593 -11.23 -17.52 -23.62
CA LEU A 593 -10.87 -16.65 -22.50
C LEU A 593 -12.00 -16.54 -21.46
N VAL A 594 -13.25 -16.36 -21.89
CA VAL A 594 -14.41 -16.32 -20.98
C VAL A 594 -14.59 -17.66 -20.28
N GLN A 595 -14.44 -18.77 -21.02
CA GLN A 595 -14.54 -20.11 -20.45
C GLN A 595 -13.45 -20.34 -19.38
N LEU A 596 -12.21 -19.91 -19.62
CA LEU A 596 -11.12 -20.01 -18.67
C LEU A 596 -11.40 -19.22 -17.38
N VAL A 597 -11.81 -17.96 -17.50
CA VAL A 597 -12.10 -17.11 -16.31
C VAL A 597 -13.23 -17.72 -15.48
N ARG A 598 -14.29 -18.23 -16.13
CA ARG A 598 -15.38 -18.94 -15.44
C ARG A 598 -14.95 -20.24 -14.80
N TRP A 599 -14.08 -21.01 -15.47
CA TRP A 599 -13.54 -22.23 -14.90
C TRP A 599 -12.74 -21.94 -13.63
N VAL A 600 -11.86 -20.92 -13.66
CA VAL A 600 -11.11 -20.48 -12.47
C VAL A 600 -12.05 -20.04 -11.35
N ARG A 601 -13.10 -19.29 -11.68
CA ARG A 601 -14.15 -18.90 -10.71
C ARG A 601 -14.79 -20.13 -10.07
N ALA A 602 -15.18 -21.12 -10.87
CA ALA A 602 -15.80 -22.34 -10.36
C ALA A 602 -14.90 -23.10 -9.36
N GLN A 603 -13.57 -23.01 -9.50
CA GLN A 603 -12.62 -23.63 -8.56
C GLN A 603 -12.55 -22.93 -7.19
N VAL A 604 -12.92 -21.65 -7.11
CA VAL A 604 -12.85 -20.87 -5.87
C VAL A 604 -14.21 -20.61 -5.22
N ASN A 605 -15.31 -20.99 -5.88
CA ASN A 605 -16.65 -20.83 -5.34
C ASN A 605 -16.81 -21.60 -4.02
N GLY A 606 -17.44 -20.96 -3.04
CA GLY A 606 -17.64 -21.51 -1.69
C GLY A 606 -16.42 -21.47 -0.77
N LEU A 607 -15.23 -21.07 -1.25
CA LEU A 607 -14.07 -20.87 -0.38
C LEU A 607 -14.16 -19.53 0.35
N SER A 608 -13.92 -19.54 1.67
CA SER A 608 -13.79 -18.29 2.41
C SER A 608 -12.52 -17.53 1.98
N ALA A 609 -12.64 -16.21 1.84
CA ALA A 609 -11.53 -15.39 1.37
C ALA A 609 -10.29 -15.45 2.27
N PRO A 610 -10.38 -15.39 3.62
CA PRO A 610 -9.22 -15.52 4.48
C PRO A 610 -8.48 -16.85 4.29
N LEU A 611 -9.21 -17.96 4.16
CA LEU A 611 -8.62 -19.29 3.97
C LEU A 611 -7.79 -19.33 2.68
N LEU A 612 -8.33 -18.80 1.58
CA LEU A 612 -7.61 -18.74 0.30
C LEU A 612 -6.33 -17.90 0.42
N LEU A 613 -6.41 -16.70 1.00
CA LEU A 613 -5.27 -15.80 1.13
C LEU A 613 -4.16 -16.38 2.01
N TRP A 614 -4.51 -16.97 3.16
CA TRP A 614 -3.54 -17.62 4.03
C TRP A 614 -2.91 -18.85 3.36
N SER A 615 -3.71 -19.65 2.64
CA SER A 615 -3.18 -20.80 1.87
C SER A 615 -2.16 -20.35 0.83
N LEU A 616 -2.46 -19.30 0.07
CA LEU A 616 -1.52 -18.72 -0.91
C LEU A 616 -0.26 -18.18 -0.24
N LEU A 617 -0.38 -17.51 0.90
CA LEU A 617 0.76 -17.03 1.68
C LEU A 617 1.64 -18.19 2.15
N PHE A 618 1.07 -19.23 2.77
CA PHE A 618 1.84 -20.37 3.25
C PHE A 618 2.49 -21.16 2.11
N CYS A 619 1.78 -21.34 0.99
CA CYS A 619 2.34 -21.97 -0.22
C CYS A 619 3.52 -21.16 -0.77
N SER A 620 3.37 -19.84 -0.92
CA SER A 620 4.45 -18.98 -1.42
C SER A 620 5.65 -18.94 -0.48
N ALA A 621 5.43 -18.85 0.84
CA ALA A 621 6.47 -18.91 1.85
C ALA A 621 7.24 -20.24 1.81
N SER A 622 6.52 -21.36 1.68
CA SER A 622 7.12 -22.70 1.57
C SER A 622 7.98 -22.83 0.31
N ILE A 623 7.51 -22.35 -0.84
CA ILE A 623 8.29 -22.33 -2.09
C ILE A 623 9.54 -21.47 -1.95
N CYS A 624 9.43 -20.28 -1.34
CA CYS A 624 10.57 -19.40 -1.09
C CYS A 624 11.61 -20.07 -0.16
N LEU A 625 11.15 -20.76 0.89
CA LEU A 625 12.02 -21.47 1.83
C LEU A 625 12.73 -22.64 1.16
N LEU A 626 12.03 -23.45 0.36
CA LEU A 626 12.63 -24.55 -0.40
C LEU A 626 13.69 -24.06 -1.40
N ARG A 627 13.42 -22.95 -2.10
CA ARG A 627 14.41 -22.31 -2.99
C ARG A 627 15.64 -21.81 -2.23
N GLY A 628 15.44 -21.22 -1.05
CA GLY A 628 16.53 -20.80 -0.17
C GLY A 628 17.42 -21.97 0.23
N LEU A 629 16.82 -23.08 0.65
CA LEU A 629 17.55 -24.30 1.03
C LEU A 629 18.30 -24.93 -0.16
N GLN A 630 17.68 -25.00 -1.34
CA GLN A 630 18.34 -25.51 -2.55
C GLN A 630 19.56 -24.68 -2.94
N PHE A 631 19.48 -23.36 -2.81
CA PHE A 631 20.61 -22.47 -3.07
C PHE A 631 21.76 -22.69 -2.07
N GLU A 632 21.45 -22.87 -0.78
CA GLU A 632 22.46 -23.16 0.25
C GLU A 632 23.15 -24.52 0.03
N VAL A 633 22.39 -25.55 -0.37
CA VAL A 633 22.95 -26.87 -0.71
C VAL A 633 23.85 -26.78 -1.94
N THR A 634 23.44 -26.03 -2.97
CA THR A 634 24.23 -25.84 -4.21
C THR A 634 25.53 -25.06 -3.95
N LEU A 635 25.51 -24.11 -3.02
CA LEU A 635 26.71 -23.40 -2.58
C LEU A 635 27.67 -24.29 -1.79
N LYS A 636 27.15 -25.22 -0.97
CA LYS A 636 27.96 -26.18 -0.21
C LYS A 636 28.55 -27.31 -1.07
N THR A 637 27.96 -27.62 -2.23
CA THR A 637 28.42 -28.71 -3.12
C THR A 637 29.34 -28.26 -4.24
N LYS A 638 29.58 -26.95 -4.44
CA LYS A 638 30.61 -26.47 -5.37
C LYS A 638 32.01 -26.66 -4.75
N PRO A 639 32.93 -27.44 -5.36
CA PRO A 639 34.30 -27.56 -4.89
C PRO A 639 35.00 -26.19 -4.97
N SER A 640 35.70 -25.80 -3.91
CA SER A 640 36.59 -24.64 -3.91
C SER A 640 37.77 -24.90 -4.84
N GLU A 641 37.86 -24.19 -5.97
CA GLU A 641 39.10 -24.09 -6.73
C GLU A 641 40.17 -23.38 -5.85
N PRO A 642 41.40 -23.92 -5.74
CA PRO A 642 42.45 -23.30 -4.94
C PRO A 642 42.93 -22.02 -5.63
N THR A 643 42.78 -20.90 -4.94
CA THR A 643 43.28 -19.59 -5.37
C THR A 643 44.81 -19.56 -5.23
N THR A 644 45.52 -19.62 -6.35
CA THR A 644 46.96 -19.28 -6.41
C THR A 644 47.14 -17.79 -6.18
N LEU A 645 47.75 -17.43 -5.05
CA LEU A 645 48.21 -16.08 -4.73
C LEU A 645 49.45 -15.74 -5.58
N PRO A 646 49.54 -14.58 -6.24
CA PRO A 646 50.82 -14.04 -6.72
C PRO A 646 51.56 -13.36 -5.55
N HIS A 647 52.77 -13.82 -5.29
CA HIS A 647 53.72 -13.19 -4.36
C HIS A 647 54.25 -11.86 -4.94
N PRO A 648 54.45 -10.81 -4.12
CA PRO A 648 55.11 -9.57 -4.54
C PRO A 648 56.63 -9.64 -4.29
N GLN A 649 57.45 -9.35 -5.30
CA GLN A 649 58.87 -9.00 -5.12
C GLN A 649 59.25 -7.87 -6.09
N GLU A 650 59.46 -6.68 -5.54
CA GLU A 650 60.40 -5.69 -6.06
C GLU A 650 61.68 -5.83 -5.23
N ASP A 651 62.84 -6.11 -5.86
CA ASP A 651 63.92 -5.12 -5.93
C ASP A 651 65.15 -5.63 -6.72
N LYS A 652 65.82 -4.66 -7.34
CA LYS A 652 67.00 -4.76 -8.22
C LYS A 652 68.25 -5.31 -7.52
N GLN A 653 69.04 -6.13 -8.22
CA GLN A 653 70.51 -6.00 -8.22
C GLN A 653 71.16 -6.73 -9.42
N THR A 654 71.97 -5.97 -10.14
CA THR A 654 72.94 -6.34 -11.18
C THR A 654 74.02 -7.31 -10.67
N MET A 655 74.37 -8.34 -11.46
CA MET A 655 75.75 -8.64 -11.88
C MET A 655 75.80 -9.80 -12.88
N SER A 656 76.51 -9.54 -13.97
CA SER A 656 77.00 -10.42 -15.02
C SER A 656 77.89 -11.56 -14.50
N VAL A 657 77.78 -12.76 -15.10
CA VAL A 657 78.93 -13.61 -15.51
C VAL A 657 78.46 -14.48 -16.69
N GLU A 658 79.26 -14.44 -17.76
CA GLU A 658 79.21 -15.24 -18.99
C GLU A 658 79.62 -16.70 -18.74
N GLU A 659 79.11 -17.62 -19.56
CA GLU A 659 79.79 -18.79 -20.17
C GLU A 659 78.71 -19.68 -20.83
N VAL A 660 78.83 -20.29 -22.01
CA VAL A 660 79.74 -20.27 -23.17
C VAL A 660 79.16 -21.29 -24.20
N ASP A 661 79.60 -21.22 -25.46
CA ASP A 661 79.46 -22.14 -26.63
C ASP A 661 78.13 -22.12 -27.44
N GLU A 662 78.12 -21.66 -28.71
CA GLU A 662 78.64 -22.28 -29.97
C GLU A 662 77.79 -23.51 -30.37
N GLU A 663 77.18 -23.69 -31.56
CA GLU A 663 77.63 -23.52 -32.95
C GLU A 663 76.41 -23.78 -33.91
N GLU A 664 76.44 -23.16 -35.11
CA GLU A 664 76.12 -23.69 -36.49
C GLU A 664 74.92 -24.65 -36.74
N GLU A 665 74.17 -24.72 -37.86
CA GLU A 665 74.28 -24.48 -39.32
C GLU A 665 72.81 -24.58 -39.88
N VAL A 666 72.29 -23.75 -40.80
CA VAL A 666 72.32 -23.78 -42.30
C VAL A 666 71.37 -24.80 -43.01
N GLU A 667 70.67 -24.27 -44.03
CA GLU A 667 70.01 -24.88 -45.22
C GLU A 667 68.70 -25.69 -45.06
N ASP A 668 67.57 -25.25 -45.63
CA ASP A 668 67.07 -25.20 -47.03
C ASP A 668 66.13 -26.39 -47.34
N ASP A 669 64.91 -26.12 -47.82
CA ASP A 669 64.45 -26.52 -49.16
C ASP A 669 62.94 -26.20 -49.37
N ALA A 670 62.64 -25.99 -50.64
CA ALA A 670 61.53 -25.32 -51.28
C ALA A 670 60.19 -26.09 -51.37
N GLY A 671 59.14 -25.40 -51.84
CA GLY A 671 57.96 -26.09 -52.40
C GLY A 671 56.69 -25.29 -52.68
N LYS A 672 56.73 -24.42 -53.70
CA LYS A 672 55.63 -23.98 -54.61
C LYS A 672 54.17 -24.38 -54.29
N LYS A 673 53.25 -23.40 -54.37
CA LYS A 673 52.19 -23.33 -55.43
C LYS A 673 51.36 -22.01 -55.40
N THR A 674 51.75 -21.11 -56.30
CA THR A 674 50.97 -20.41 -57.35
C THR A 674 49.45 -20.16 -57.24
N GLY A 675 49.10 -18.90 -57.56
CA GLY A 675 47.89 -18.45 -58.30
C GLY A 675 47.14 -17.35 -57.56
N GLY A 676 46.99 -16.09 -57.99
CA GLY A 676 47.17 -15.41 -59.28
C GLY A 676 46.16 -14.24 -59.27
N PHE A 677 46.63 -13.01 -59.00
CA PHE A 677 46.71 -11.86 -59.91
C PHE A 677 45.40 -11.11 -60.24
N LYS A 678 45.32 -9.84 -59.80
CA LYS A 678 45.12 -8.68 -60.69
C LYS A 678 45.38 -7.35 -59.97
N ASP A 679 46.46 -6.71 -60.37
CA ASP A 679 46.70 -5.26 -60.33
C ASP A 679 45.75 -4.55 -61.35
N ASP A 680 45.55 -3.24 -61.46
CA ASP A 680 46.50 -2.12 -61.53
C ASP A 680 45.76 -0.76 -61.37
N TYR A 681 46.53 0.22 -60.85
CA TYR A 681 46.57 1.68 -61.00
C TYR A 681 45.46 2.51 -61.67
N GLU A 682 45.11 3.62 -61.02
CA GLU A 682 45.18 4.97 -61.64
C GLU A 682 45.38 6.06 -60.56
N ASN A 683 46.42 6.88 -60.76
CA ASN A 683 46.81 8.07 -60.01
C ASN A 683 46.35 9.30 -60.81
N VAL A 684 45.72 10.31 -60.21
CA VAL A 684 45.88 11.72 -60.64
C VAL A 684 45.77 12.67 -59.43
N GLU A 685 46.68 13.63 -59.46
CA GLU A 685 47.08 14.69 -58.55
C GLU A 685 46.02 15.76 -58.21
N ASP A 686 46.09 16.20 -56.95
CA ASP A 686 46.35 17.57 -56.44
C ASP A 686 45.62 18.83 -56.97
N VAL A 687 45.59 19.82 -56.05
CA VAL A 687 45.50 21.29 -56.20
C VAL A 687 44.34 21.98 -55.43
N THR A 688 44.81 22.56 -54.32
CA THR A 688 44.46 23.74 -53.52
C THR A 688 43.55 24.85 -54.09
N ASP A 689 42.69 25.34 -53.17
CA ASP A 689 42.44 26.72 -52.68
C ASP A 689 42.14 27.92 -53.61
N GLU A 690 41.46 28.89 -52.95
CA GLU A 690 41.08 30.28 -53.30
C GLU A 690 39.71 30.42 -54.01
N ASP A 691 38.76 31.28 -53.60
CA ASP A 691 38.80 32.57 -52.90
C ASP A 691 37.40 32.94 -52.34
N GLY A 692 37.36 33.86 -51.36
CA GLY A 692 36.22 34.80 -51.18
C GLY A 692 35.51 34.82 -49.84
#